data_AF-D4XWN8-F1
#
_entry.id   AF-D4XWN8-F1
#
_cell.length_a   1.000
_cell.length_b   1.000
_cell.length_c   1.000
_cell.angle_alpha   90.00
_cell.angle_beta   90.00
_cell.angle_gamma   90.00
#
_symmetry.space_group_name_H-M   'P 1'
#
loop_
_entity.id
_entity.type
_entity.pdbx_description
1 polymer ?
#
loop_
_entity_poly.entity_id
_entity_poly.type
_entity_poly.pdbx_seq_one_letter_code
_entity_poly.pdbx_strand_id
1 'polypeptide(L)'
;MENLKLYNWYDTEFETILPEQSKSIKSFKRQAQNTFDRRIDAIKTRKNVEKDLFLRARTKLEDTKKRELSSNKVAYKNRIKVLEESIKQLNFSNSINSLISFEINKIKTQRKELYAYIKDFEKSLKNTGDSLEFKTNSLKNALEKSKKEEVLILEKFAIYNIVKNYINSYSDLDFDLAKLSSKLSSFENEFIKSQPNLSNKLKEFYSSLESKRQLFVEKKKDLEKKYSLTIKKQKELFARQQSNIKLEFDKKILELEFEYNQKYQQNLEQAKETKKLMLEKIDSQKEIILNKEKLNNQKIEQIISSAKSKEAAINKYYKKVNSHLFKFAKLDLTLDYFLFLNSISNYKNDTFTLDIAKKRNNLINSKNFLIDLNNLFEEIHQNCKEIEKTLLTKNIFDQKALNKVKKVFYSFENKISYIKIAKSLFTAKKSFDLSGVQKKYTYEAKFNNDKYEALLEKSFELKNTVNLFNKEKAEAILELINLEKNNRYAEEKLLFENKKKEVNTVFFSGKKELKDKLRNSEITKQAYQNKLNELKIEKKEAIYSEKLNSEIKKNKEILKTVFFRKSSAKKVVNKIAESKISESLKTHPIEMNKNVRWLAVVLGFLLPGLSEILFFKQYTKGFLMLAFTIFAYAAIIPFAFGAYWEKMGGIPGFSDLGKGKFNSSLGIFTDARYYLFGGVISVILFVLVIIYFTTSAISANRVARNLERGCRPSKWSHTKRWLNTSGFPWLISIPGWMLMIFIVIAPVVTSVLISFTNYGFMHEAPGRTVDWVGLEQWGKWWIFRELNLALSIQRVLVWTIIWTFASATLPIIVGFAVAILVNNHRIKGKKIFRLIYIVPWAIPAFVTILFLKSGFQSDEGSLFNLILLKLGFISKPIDWWASVNIIKTLLIIIQTWIGHAWIFMLVTGNLQSIPKDIYEAGSIDGARGWKLFKYLTIPSLLAAIAPMLIGQFVGAFNNFTIIALFSGGGPSYQTPTVFGEGTTDIVISWVYKLASGAIKVEGDQAFAAALTTIAAGLSIAVASRGFIRAMSRRD
;
A
#
# COMPACT_ATOMS: atom_id res chain seq x y z
N MET A 1 -49.07 -4.13 -16.95
CA MET A 1 -47.97 -4.92 -16.38
C MET A 1 -47.46 -5.84 -17.47
N GLU A 2 -46.88 -5.27 -18.53
CA GLU A 2 -46.50 -6.00 -19.74
C GLU A 2 -45.29 -6.90 -19.44
N ASN A 3 -45.61 -8.16 -19.16
CA ASN A 3 -44.73 -9.29 -18.83
C ASN A 3 -43.85 -9.10 -17.57
N LEU A 4 -43.72 -10.16 -16.77
CA LEU A 4 -42.71 -10.21 -15.71
C LEU A 4 -41.35 -9.96 -16.40
N LYS A 5 -40.67 -8.85 -16.06
CA LYS A 5 -39.35 -8.53 -16.62
C LYS A 5 -38.28 -9.24 -15.81
N LEU A 6 -37.38 -9.90 -16.52
CA LEU A 6 -36.13 -10.42 -15.98
C LEU A 6 -35.05 -9.39 -16.24
N TYR A 7 -33.99 -9.41 -15.42
CA TYR A 7 -32.82 -8.64 -15.77
C TYR A 7 -31.55 -9.44 -15.54
N ASN A 8 -30.57 -9.12 -16.36
CA ASN A 8 -29.26 -9.75 -16.30
C ASN A 8 -28.35 -9.01 -15.29
N TRP A 9 -27.03 -9.23 -15.37
CA TRP A 9 -26.06 -8.58 -14.49
C TRP A 9 -25.77 -7.11 -14.83
N TYR A 10 -26.12 -6.67 -16.04
CA TYR A 10 -25.94 -5.31 -16.55
C TYR A 10 -27.23 -4.48 -16.44
N ASP A 11 -28.20 -4.98 -15.68
CA ASP A 11 -29.53 -4.37 -15.51
C ASP A 11 -30.29 -4.14 -16.82
N THR A 12 -29.96 -4.88 -17.89
CA THR A 12 -30.75 -4.84 -19.13
C THR A 12 -32.01 -5.69 -18.96
N GLU A 13 -33.14 -5.13 -19.38
CA GLU A 13 -34.45 -5.75 -19.26
C GLU A 13 -34.68 -6.84 -20.32
N PHE A 14 -35.32 -7.93 -19.91
CA PHE A 14 -35.71 -9.04 -20.77
C PHE A 14 -37.14 -9.45 -20.47
N GLU A 15 -37.86 -9.85 -21.52
CA GLU A 15 -39.19 -10.45 -21.40
C GLU A 15 -39.08 -11.95 -21.18
N THR A 16 -39.97 -12.58 -20.40
CA THR A 16 -39.99 -14.05 -20.27
C THR A 16 -40.31 -14.73 -21.61
N ILE A 17 -39.59 -15.80 -21.98
CA ILE A 17 -39.78 -16.53 -23.26
C ILE A 17 -41.08 -17.30 -23.26
N LEU A 18 -41.27 -18.20 -22.30
CA LEU A 18 -42.60 -18.67 -21.99
C LEU A 18 -43.18 -17.80 -20.87
N PRO A 19 -44.47 -17.46 -20.94
CA PRO A 19 -45.20 -16.95 -19.80
C PRO A 19 -45.42 -18.08 -18.77
N GLU A 20 -44.36 -18.82 -18.42
CA GLU A 20 -44.40 -20.13 -17.78
C GLU A 20 -45.07 -20.09 -16.40
N GLN A 21 -45.14 -18.90 -15.81
CA GLN A 21 -45.90 -18.55 -14.60
C GLN A 21 -46.28 -17.05 -14.59
N SER A 22 -46.42 -16.42 -15.76
CA SER A 22 -46.35 -14.95 -15.83
C SER A 22 -47.53 -14.19 -15.25
N LYS A 23 -48.50 -14.88 -14.63
CA LYS A 23 -49.71 -14.27 -14.06
C LYS A 23 -50.20 -14.93 -12.77
N SER A 24 -49.31 -15.37 -11.87
CA SER A 24 -49.77 -15.57 -10.49
C SER A 24 -49.71 -14.23 -9.74
N ILE A 25 -50.66 -13.99 -8.84
CA ILE A 25 -50.64 -12.77 -8.00
C ILE A 25 -49.30 -12.67 -7.24
N LYS A 26 -48.76 -13.81 -6.81
CA LYS A 26 -47.49 -13.90 -6.07
C LYS A 26 -46.30 -13.46 -6.94
N SER A 27 -46.27 -13.80 -8.23
CA SER A 27 -45.18 -13.41 -9.12
C SER A 27 -45.22 -11.92 -9.46
N PHE A 28 -46.41 -11.33 -9.67
CA PHE A 28 -46.54 -9.88 -9.85
C PHE A 28 -46.16 -9.08 -8.60
N LYS A 29 -46.64 -9.47 -7.42
CA LYS A 29 -46.24 -8.83 -6.15
C LYS A 29 -44.73 -8.92 -5.94
N ARG A 30 -44.11 -10.03 -6.37
CA ARG A 30 -42.66 -10.19 -6.34
C ARG A 30 -41.93 -9.36 -7.37
N GLN A 31 -42.46 -9.18 -8.57
CA GLN A 31 -41.88 -8.25 -9.55
C GLN A 31 -41.90 -6.83 -9.00
N ALA A 32 -43.00 -6.37 -8.42
CA ALA A 32 -43.08 -5.07 -7.76
C ALA A 32 -42.01 -4.94 -6.65
N GLN A 33 -41.82 -5.99 -5.85
CA GLN A 33 -40.74 -6.05 -4.86
C GLN A 33 -39.34 -6.05 -5.50
N ASN A 34 -39.11 -6.79 -6.59
CA ASN A 34 -37.83 -6.87 -7.27
C ASN A 34 -37.44 -5.55 -7.91
N THR A 35 -38.37 -4.88 -8.60
CA THR A 35 -38.20 -3.55 -9.19
C THR A 35 -37.91 -2.52 -8.10
N PHE A 36 -38.65 -2.58 -6.98
CA PHE A 36 -38.36 -1.75 -5.81
C PHE A 36 -36.94 -2.00 -5.27
N ASP A 37 -36.60 -3.24 -4.95
CA ASP A 37 -35.30 -3.57 -4.36
C ASP A 37 -34.13 -3.21 -5.29
N ARG A 38 -34.30 -3.36 -6.61
CA ARG A 38 -33.32 -2.91 -7.63
C ARG A 38 -33.17 -1.40 -7.63
N ARG A 39 -34.28 -0.65 -7.62
CA ARG A 39 -34.25 0.81 -7.54
C ARG A 39 -33.58 1.26 -6.25
N ILE A 40 -33.83 0.59 -5.13
CA ILE A 40 -33.15 0.84 -3.85
C ILE A 40 -31.64 0.53 -3.95
N ASP A 41 -31.24 -0.59 -4.55
CA ASP A 41 -29.83 -0.95 -4.75
C ASP A 41 -29.12 0.11 -5.64
N ALA A 42 -29.77 0.60 -6.70
CA ALA A 42 -29.26 1.67 -7.56
C ALA A 42 -29.16 3.01 -6.80
N ILE A 43 -30.17 3.37 -6.01
CA ILE A 43 -30.17 4.57 -5.17
C ILE A 43 -29.05 4.52 -4.12
N LYS A 44 -28.82 3.37 -3.49
CA LYS A 44 -27.70 3.16 -2.55
C LYS A 44 -26.33 3.26 -3.24
N THR A 45 -26.21 2.73 -4.45
CA THR A 45 -24.97 2.81 -5.22
C THR A 45 -24.67 4.26 -5.61
N ARG A 46 -25.68 4.98 -6.10
CA ARG A 46 -25.59 6.41 -6.40
C ARG A 46 -25.28 7.23 -5.16
N LYS A 47 -25.86 6.89 -4.01
CA LYS A 47 -25.55 7.51 -2.72
C LYS A 47 -24.06 7.43 -2.39
N ASN A 48 -23.44 6.27 -2.56
CA ASN A 48 -22.00 6.12 -2.29
C ASN A 48 -21.16 6.97 -3.25
N VAL A 49 -21.52 7.03 -4.53
CA VAL A 49 -20.83 7.88 -5.53
C VAL A 49 -20.98 9.36 -5.17
N GLU A 50 -22.20 9.81 -4.86
CA GLU A 50 -22.46 11.20 -4.48
C GLU A 50 -21.80 11.55 -3.13
N LYS A 51 -21.70 10.60 -2.18
CA LYS A 51 -20.92 10.75 -0.95
C LYS A 51 -19.43 10.96 -1.24
N ASP A 52 -18.85 10.18 -2.14
CA ASP A 52 -17.44 10.34 -2.52
C ASP A 52 -17.19 11.67 -3.23
N LEU A 53 -18.12 12.09 -4.10
CA LEU A 53 -18.07 13.40 -4.75
C LEU A 53 -18.17 14.53 -3.72
N PHE A 54 -19.07 14.42 -2.75
CA PHE A 54 -19.19 15.34 -1.63
C PHE A 54 -17.91 15.39 -0.81
N LEU A 55 -17.32 14.25 -0.44
CA LEU A 55 -16.07 14.20 0.33
C LEU A 55 -14.93 14.91 -0.41
N ARG A 56 -14.80 14.69 -1.73
CA ARG A 56 -13.81 15.39 -2.57
C ARG A 56 -14.08 16.90 -2.65
N ALA A 57 -15.34 17.29 -2.82
CA ALA A 57 -15.73 18.70 -2.85
C ALA A 57 -15.42 19.38 -1.51
N ARG A 58 -15.74 18.72 -0.40
CA ARG A 58 -15.44 19.16 0.95
C ARG A 58 -13.94 19.36 1.17
N THR A 59 -13.10 18.38 0.82
CA THR A 59 -11.63 18.51 0.94
C THR A 59 -11.13 19.72 0.15
N LYS A 60 -11.61 19.90 -1.09
CA LYS A 60 -11.24 21.05 -1.93
C LYS A 60 -11.69 22.38 -1.34
N LEU A 61 -12.88 22.46 -0.75
CA LEU A 61 -13.36 23.64 -0.05
C LEU A 61 -12.55 23.92 1.22
N GLU A 62 -12.22 22.90 2.01
CA GLU A 62 -11.39 23.03 3.21
C GLU A 62 -9.97 23.54 2.88
N ASP A 63 -9.35 23.05 1.80
CA ASP A 63 -8.05 23.53 1.36
C ASP A 63 -8.10 24.94 0.77
N THR A 64 -9.20 25.31 0.12
CA THR A 64 -9.42 26.68 -0.36
C THR A 64 -9.63 27.64 0.82
N LYS A 65 -10.44 27.25 1.81
CA LYS A 65 -10.59 27.95 3.10
C LYS A 65 -9.24 28.20 3.77
N LYS A 66 -8.36 27.18 3.84
CA LYS A 66 -6.99 27.35 4.40
C LYS A 66 -6.16 28.37 3.61
N ARG A 67 -6.22 28.32 2.28
CA ARG A 67 -5.50 29.26 1.39
C ARG A 67 -6.02 30.69 1.51
N GLU A 68 -7.33 30.89 1.61
CA GLU A 68 -7.89 32.23 1.80
C GLU A 68 -7.59 32.80 3.18
N LEU A 69 -7.66 31.96 4.22
CA LEU A 69 -7.26 32.36 5.58
C LEU A 69 -5.77 32.73 5.65
N SER A 70 -4.90 32.00 4.95
CA SER A 70 -3.47 32.33 4.91
C SER A 70 -3.22 33.61 4.11
N SER A 71 -3.88 33.79 2.96
CA SER A 71 -3.83 35.02 2.16
C SER A 71 -4.29 36.24 2.96
N ASN A 72 -5.43 36.15 3.65
CA ASN A 72 -5.95 37.21 4.52
C ASN A 72 -4.95 37.57 5.63
N LYS A 73 -4.33 36.56 6.27
CA LYS A 73 -3.28 36.79 7.29
C LYS A 73 -2.07 37.52 6.73
N VAL A 74 -1.64 37.19 5.51
CA VAL A 74 -0.53 37.86 4.84
C VAL A 74 -0.90 39.30 4.50
N ALA A 75 -2.10 39.54 3.96
CA ALA A 75 -2.59 40.88 3.64
C ALA A 75 -2.66 41.78 4.88
N TYR A 76 -3.18 41.27 6.01
CA TYR A 76 -3.20 41.96 7.30
C TYR A 76 -1.78 42.37 7.75
N LYS A 77 -0.83 41.42 7.72
CA LYS A 77 0.56 41.70 8.10
C LYS A 77 1.20 42.76 7.22
N ASN A 78 1.01 42.69 5.91
CA ASN A 78 1.59 43.63 4.96
C ASN A 78 1.08 45.06 5.20
N ARG A 79 -0.23 45.23 5.47
CA ARG A 79 -0.83 46.55 5.75
C ARG A 79 -0.24 47.24 6.98
N ILE A 80 0.05 46.47 8.04
CA ILE A 80 0.66 47.01 9.27
C ILE A 80 2.14 47.30 9.05
N LYS A 81 2.84 46.37 8.37
CA LYS A 81 4.28 46.43 8.16
C LYS A 81 4.71 47.69 7.40
N VAL A 82 3.92 48.17 6.44
CA VAL A 82 4.20 49.41 5.70
C VAL A 82 4.30 50.62 6.63
N LEU A 83 3.38 50.76 7.58
CA LEU A 83 3.40 51.87 8.55
C LEU A 83 4.56 51.70 9.56
N GLU A 84 4.81 50.47 10.01
CA GLU A 84 5.93 50.17 10.90
C GLU A 84 7.29 50.51 10.26
N GLU A 85 7.48 50.14 8.99
CA GLU A 85 8.69 50.50 8.23
C GLU A 85 8.80 52.01 8.00
N SER A 86 7.69 52.69 7.74
CA SER A 86 7.66 54.16 7.59
C SER A 86 8.07 54.89 8.88
N ILE A 87 7.64 54.39 10.04
CA ILE A 87 8.06 54.93 11.35
C ILE A 87 9.54 54.66 11.60
N LYS A 88 10.01 53.44 11.31
CA LYS A 88 11.43 53.07 11.46
C LYS A 88 12.34 53.94 10.61
N GLN A 89 11.93 54.29 9.40
CA GLN A 89 12.68 55.18 8.52
C GLN A 89 12.91 56.56 9.14
N LEU A 90 12.03 57.06 10.02
CA LEU A 90 12.18 58.37 10.69
C LEU A 90 12.95 58.32 12.02
N ASN A 91 13.50 57.17 12.43
CA ASN A 91 14.22 57.04 13.70
C ASN A 91 15.46 57.94 13.82
N PHE A 92 16.04 58.38 12.71
CA PHE A 92 17.13 59.35 12.70
C PHE A 92 16.74 60.74 13.25
N SER A 93 15.45 61.04 13.41
CA SER A 93 14.98 62.34 13.94
C SER A 93 15.01 62.44 15.47
N ASN A 94 15.28 61.34 16.17
CA ASN A 94 15.22 61.25 17.64
C ASN A 94 16.21 62.18 18.34
N SER A 95 17.39 62.41 17.76
CA SER A 95 18.36 63.40 18.23
C SER A 95 19.00 64.15 17.07
N ILE A 96 19.46 65.38 17.32
CA ILE A 96 20.15 66.18 16.31
C ILE A 96 21.43 65.48 15.82
N ASN A 97 22.14 64.79 16.72
CA ASN A 97 23.30 63.96 16.39
C ASN A 97 22.97 62.79 15.45
N SER A 98 21.80 62.16 15.62
CA SER A 98 21.35 61.08 14.73
C SER A 98 20.93 61.61 13.35
N LEU A 99 20.34 62.80 13.28
CA LEU A 99 19.98 63.44 12.00
C LEU A 99 21.24 63.87 11.24
N ILE A 100 22.20 64.50 11.93
CA ILE A 100 23.49 64.88 11.34
C ILE A 100 24.25 63.64 10.87
N SER A 101 24.26 62.56 11.65
CA SER A 101 24.91 61.30 11.23
C SER A 101 24.21 60.64 10.04
N PHE A 102 22.89 60.75 9.95
CA PHE A 102 22.11 60.29 8.79
C PHE A 102 22.43 61.12 7.53
N GLU A 103 22.45 62.45 7.62
CA GLU A 103 22.81 63.33 6.50
C GLU A 103 24.27 63.12 6.09
N ILE A 104 25.21 62.96 7.03
CA ILE A 104 26.60 62.58 6.73
C ILE A 104 26.68 61.25 5.96
N ASN A 105 25.91 60.24 6.38
CA ASN A 105 25.88 58.97 5.66
C ASN A 105 25.26 59.12 4.27
N LYS A 106 24.23 59.95 4.10
CA LYS A 106 23.66 60.29 2.80
C LYS A 106 24.69 60.97 1.90
N ILE A 107 25.46 61.91 2.42
CA ILE A 107 26.55 62.59 1.71
C ILE A 107 27.65 61.58 1.31
N LYS A 108 28.01 60.65 2.20
CA LYS A 108 28.95 59.56 1.88
C LYS A 108 28.42 58.65 0.77
N THR A 109 27.12 58.35 0.77
CA THR A 109 26.47 57.58 -0.29
C THR A 109 26.47 58.34 -1.61
N GLN A 110 26.12 59.63 -1.61
CA GLN A 110 26.20 60.50 -2.80
C GLN A 110 27.62 60.52 -3.39
N ARG A 111 28.65 60.59 -2.54
CA ARG A 111 30.04 60.47 -3.00
C ARG A 111 30.33 59.11 -3.64
N LYS A 112 29.86 58.01 -3.04
CA LYS A 112 30.02 56.66 -3.63
C LYS A 112 29.27 56.53 -4.96
N GLU A 113 28.06 57.08 -5.05
CA GLU A 113 27.26 57.10 -6.28
C GLU A 113 27.93 57.94 -7.36
N LEU A 114 28.53 59.09 -7.02
CA LEU A 114 29.31 59.90 -7.95
C LEU A 114 30.51 59.13 -8.52
N TYR A 115 31.25 58.40 -7.68
CA TYR A 115 32.34 57.54 -8.15
C TYR A 115 31.84 56.37 -9.01
N ALA A 116 30.73 55.74 -8.61
CA ALA A 116 30.11 54.67 -9.38
C ALA A 116 29.65 55.18 -10.75
N TYR A 117 29.03 56.36 -10.79
CA TYR A 117 28.59 57.04 -12.00
C TYR A 117 29.75 57.29 -12.95
N ILE A 118 30.88 57.84 -12.49
CA ILE A 118 32.06 58.07 -13.35
C ILE A 118 32.61 56.75 -13.89
N LYS A 119 32.68 55.71 -13.06
CA LYS A 119 33.15 54.38 -13.47
C LYS A 119 32.23 53.71 -14.49
N ASP A 120 30.93 53.84 -14.30
CA ASP A 120 29.92 53.32 -15.22
C ASP A 120 29.90 54.15 -16.52
N PHE A 121 30.11 55.47 -16.44
CA PHE A 121 30.23 56.38 -17.60
C PHE A 121 31.49 56.08 -18.44
N GLU A 122 32.64 55.86 -17.81
CA GLU A 122 33.87 55.40 -18.49
C GLU A 122 33.65 54.05 -19.18
N LYS A 123 33.02 53.09 -18.48
CA LYS A 123 32.70 51.77 -19.04
C LYS A 123 31.74 51.87 -20.23
N SER A 124 30.77 52.79 -20.16
CA SER A 124 29.84 53.08 -21.26
C SER A 124 30.57 53.70 -22.46
N LEU A 125 31.43 54.70 -22.26
CA LEU A 125 32.22 55.36 -23.33
C LEU A 125 33.20 54.40 -24.03
N LYS A 126 33.77 53.41 -23.33
CA LYS A 126 34.63 52.39 -23.96
C LYS A 126 33.90 51.54 -25.00
N ASN A 127 32.58 51.41 -24.88
CA ASN A 127 31.76 50.58 -25.77
C ASN A 127 31.13 51.37 -26.93
N THR A 128 31.38 52.69 -27.08
CA THR A 128 30.85 53.50 -28.18
C THR A 128 31.83 53.59 -29.37
N GLY A 129 31.33 53.90 -30.57
CA GLY A 129 32.13 53.99 -31.81
C GLY A 129 32.84 55.34 -32.04
N ASP A 130 32.78 56.27 -31.09
CA ASP A 130 33.27 57.64 -31.27
C ASP A 130 34.80 57.74 -31.37
N SER A 131 35.30 58.82 -31.98
CA SER A 131 36.74 59.08 -32.12
C SER A 131 37.45 59.23 -30.77
N LEU A 132 38.74 58.89 -30.73
CA LEU A 132 39.55 58.92 -29.50
C LEU A 132 39.56 60.32 -28.88
N GLU A 133 39.63 61.36 -29.72
CA GLU A 133 39.65 62.77 -29.32
C GLU A 133 38.32 63.23 -28.70
N PHE A 134 37.18 62.76 -29.22
CA PHE A 134 35.87 63.05 -28.63
C PHE A 134 35.70 62.36 -27.28
N LYS A 135 36.16 61.11 -27.14
CA LYS A 135 36.10 60.34 -25.89
C LYS A 135 36.95 60.96 -24.79
N THR A 136 38.18 61.39 -25.11
CA THR A 136 39.06 62.05 -24.13
C THR A 136 38.50 63.41 -23.69
N ASN A 137 37.96 64.21 -24.61
CA ASN A 137 37.32 65.49 -24.27
C ASN A 137 36.04 65.30 -23.43
N SER A 138 35.20 64.31 -23.75
CA SER A 138 33.97 64.02 -23.00
C SER A 138 34.26 63.50 -21.59
N LEU A 139 35.26 62.62 -21.44
CA LEU A 139 35.70 62.14 -20.13
C LEU A 139 36.31 63.27 -19.30
N LYS A 140 37.08 64.17 -19.93
CA LYS A 140 37.66 65.34 -19.27
C LYS A 140 36.58 66.30 -18.76
N ASN A 141 35.56 66.59 -19.58
CA ASN A 141 34.42 67.41 -19.17
C ASN A 141 33.62 66.76 -18.03
N ALA A 142 33.38 65.44 -18.08
CA ALA A 142 32.71 64.71 -17.02
C ALA A 142 33.51 64.73 -15.71
N LEU A 143 34.84 64.57 -15.78
CA LEU A 143 35.75 64.67 -14.63
C LEU A 143 35.81 66.08 -14.05
N GLU A 144 35.80 67.12 -14.88
CA GLU A 144 35.77 68.51 -14.40
C GLU A 144 34.44 68.83 -13.69
N LYS A 145 33.32 68.37 -14.24
CA LYS A 145 32.00 68.53 -13.63
C LYS A 145 31.88 67.72 -12.33
N SER A 146 32.36 66.48 -12.30
CA SER A 146 32.35 65.64 -11.11
C SER A 146 33.28 66.16 -10.03
N LYS A 147 34.44 66.73 -10.38
CA LYS A 147 35.32 67.41 -9.42
C LYS A 147 34.63 68.60 -8.77
N LYS A 148 33.91 69.42 -9.54
CA LYS A 148 33.11 70.53 -8.97
C LYS A 148 32.02 70.00 -8.03
N GLU A 149 31.31 68.93 -8.41
CA GLU A 149 30.31 68.29 -7.56
C GLU A 149 30.92 67.63 -6.31
N GLU A 150 32.09 67.00 -6.43
CA GLU A 150 32.83 66.39 -5.32
C GLU A 150 33.29 67.45 -4.31
N VAL A 151 33.78 68.59 -4.78
CA VAL A 151 34.12 69.74 -3.91
C VAL A 151 32.87 70.19 -3.15
N LEU A 152 31.72 70.38 -3.81
CA LEU A 152 30.46 70.74 -3.16
C LEU A 152 29.99 69.69 -2.13
N ILE A 153 30.21 68.40 -2.41
CA ILE A 153 29.90 67.29 -1.48
C ILE A 153 30.84 67.34 -0.27
N LEU A 154 32.12 67.64 -0.46
CA LEU A 154 33.12 67.75 0.60
C LEU A 154 32.90 69.00 1.46
N GLU A 155 32.53 70.13 0.87
CA GLU A 155 32.12 71.34 1.59
C GLU A 155 30.89 71.08 2.47
N LYS A 156 29.86 70.42 1.92
CA LYS A 156 28.70 69.98 2.70
C LYS A 156 29.11 69.03 3.82
N PHE A 157 29.96 68.05 3.53
CA PHE A 157 30.48 67.13 4.55
C PHE A 157 31.20 67.88 5.68
N ALA A 158 32.07 68.83 5.34
CA ALA A 158 32.81 69.66 6.30
C ALA A 158 31.85 70.44 7.20
N ILE A 159 30.83 71.10 6.64
CA ILE A 159 29.81 71.83 7.42
C ILE A 159 29.12 70.90 8.43
N TYR A 160 28.58 69.76 7.98
CA TYR A 160 27.90 68.81 8.88
C TYR A 160 28.84 68.20 9.93
N ASN A 161 30.11 67.96 9.58
CA ASN A 161 31.10 67.34 10.48
C ASN A 161 31.64 68.34 11.52
N ILE A 162 31.87 69.60 11.14
CA ILE A 162 32.20 70.72 12.04
C ILE A 162 31.08 70.90 13.07
N VAL A 163 29.82 70.98 12.62
CA VAL A 163 28.65 71.09 13.49
C VAL A 163 28.54 69.91 14.44
N LYS A 164 28.73 68.67 13.94
CA LYS A 164 28.74 67.45 14.77
C LYS A 164 29.83 67.47 15.84
N ASN A 165 31.05 67.83 15.49
CA ASN A 165 32.18 67.83 16.41
C ASN A 165 32.06 68.91 17.48
N TYR A 166 31.47 70.06 17.13
CA TYR A 166 31.19 71.13 18.09
C TYR A 166 30.15 70.70 19.13
N ILE A 167 28.97 70.24 18.68
CA ILE A 167 27.86 69.81 19.56
C ILE A 167 28.25 68.65 20.49
N ASN A 168 29.12 67.75 20.03
CA ASN A 168 29.60 66.64 20.87
C ASN A 168 30.64 67.07 21.90
N SER A 169 31.35 68.18 21.67
CA SER A 169 32.47 68.61 22.52
C SER A 169 32.10 69.74 23.47
N TYR A 170 31.08 70.54 23.14
CA TYR A 170 30.75 71.78 23.85
C TYR A 170 29.24 71.95 24.00
N SER A 171 28.82 72.65 25.06
CA SER A 171 27.42 72.89 25.41
C SER A 171 26.90 74.28 25.00
N ASP A 172 27.80 75.20 24.64
CA ASP A 172 27.47 76.47 24.02
C ASP A 172 27.11 76.28 22.54
N LEU A 173 26.18 77.08 22.02
CA LEU A 173 25.82 77.11 20.59
C LEU A 173 26.43 78.32 19.89
N ASP A 174 27.54 78.83 20.43
CA ASP A 174 28.21 80.00 19.90
C ASP A 174 29.09 79.71 18.68
N PHE A 175 29.32 78.43 18.37
CA PHE A 175 30.17 77.97 17.26
C PHE A 175 31.50 78.73 17.20
N ASP A 176 32.17 78.83 18.33
CA ASP A 176 33.52 79.39 18.44
C ASP A 176 34.53 78.41 17.80
N LEU A 177 34.92 78.75 16.57
CA LEU A 177 35.76 77.90 15.72
C LEU A 177 37.21 77.80 16.24
N ALA A 178 37.66 78.70 17.12
CA ALA A 178 38.99 78.62 17.72
C ALA A 178 39.14 77.37 18.60
N LYS A 179 38.05 76.97 19.29
CA LYS A 179 37.98 75.80 20.19
C LYS A 179 38.06 74.45 19.47
N LEU A 180 37.92 74.41 18.14
CA LEU A 180 37.83 73.18 17.34
C LEU A 180 39.11 72.83 16.58
N SER A 181 40.06 73.76 16.49
CA SER A 181 41.24 73.70 15.61
C SER A 181 42.06 72.40 15.72
N SER A 182 42.11 71.77 16.89
CA SER A 182 42.83 70.51 17.14
C SER A 182 42.06 69.23 16.80
N LYS A 183 40.75 69.30 16.53
CA LYS A 183 39.87 68.15 16.27
C LYS A 183 39.36 68.07 14.82
N LEU A 184 39.74 69.03 13.97
CA LEU A 184 39.35 69.14 12.57
C LEU A 184 40.46 68.64 11.65
N SER A 185 40.06 68.11 10.50
CA SER A 185 40.99 67.72 9.43
C SER A 185 41.66 68.94 8.78
N SER A 186 42.78 68.72 8.09
CA SER A 186 43.51 69.78 7.37
C SER A 186 42.61 70.56 6.41
N PHE A 187 41.74 69.86 5.67
CA PHE A 187 40.77 70.46 4.76
C PHE A 187 39.70 71.30 5.47
N GLU A 188 39.17 70.83 6.61
CA GLU A 188 38.16 71.58 7.38
C GLU A 188 38.75 72.86 7.97
N ASN A 189 40.02 72.84 8.39
CA ASN A 189 40.75 74.02 8.87
C ASN A 189 41.03 75.04 7.75
N GLU A 190 41.30 74.59 6.52
CA GLU A 190 41.39 75.47 5.34
C GLU A 190 40.02 76.05 4.95
N PHE A 191 38.97 75.24 4.98
CA PHE A 191 37.60 75.66 4.68
C PHE A 191 37.09 76.73 5.65
N ILE A 192 37.47 76.66 6.93
CA ILE A 192 37.16 77.70 7.91
C ILE A 192 37.84 79.03 7.58
N LYS A 193 39.10 79.00 7.13
CA LYS A 193 39.86 80.21 6.79
C LYS A 193 39.36 80.90 5.52
N SER A 194 38.78 80.15 4.58
CA SER A 194 38.32 80.69 3.30
C SER A 194 36.93 81.34 3.33
N GLN A 195 36.19 81.24 4.44
CA GLN A 195 34.81 81.73 4.56
C GLN A 195 34.69 82.78 5.68
N PRO A 196 34.62 84.10 5.36
CA PRO A 196 34.37 85.13 6.37
C PRO A 196 32.96 84.98 6.97
N ASN A 197 32.83 85.16 8.29
CA ASN A 197 31.57 85.09 9.04
C ASN A 197 30.91 83.69 9.15
N LEU A 198 31.71 82.62 9.04
CA LEU A 198 31.23 81.22 9.06
C LEU A 198 30.49 80.83 10.35
N SER A 199 30.88 81.37 11.51
CA SER A 199 30.24 81.05 12.81
C SER A 199 28.74 81.41 12.82
N ASN A 200 28.36 82.60 12.33
CA ASN A 200 26.95 83.00 12.21
C ASN A 200 26.17 82.13 11.22
N LYS A 201 26.77 81.77 10.07
CA LYS A 201 26.16 80.85 9.10
C LYS A 201 25.93 79.45 9.68
N LEU A 202 26.83 78.97 10.54
CA LEU A 202 26.68 77.69 11.23
C LEU A 202 25.56 77.73 12.29
N LYS A 203 25.38 78.86 12.99
CA LYS A 203 24.22 79.10 13.89
C LYS A 203 22.89 79.04 13.15
N GLU A 204 22.77 79.72 12.02
CA GLU A 204 21.58 79.69 11.17
C GLU A 204 21.32 78.28 10.59
N PHE A 205 22.38 77.61 10.14
CA PHE A 205 22.31 76.26 9.61
C PHE A 205 21.89 75.23 10.68
N TYR A 206 22.43 75.33 11.90
CA TYR A 206 22.00 74.51 13.03
C TYR A 206 20.52 74.74 13.37
N SER A 207 20.08 76.01 13.39
CA SER A 207 18.68 76.37 13.66
C SER A 207 17.73 75.83 12.57
N SER A 208 18.16 75.86 11.30
CA SER A 208 17.46 75.25 10.17
C SER A 208 17.39 73.72 10.27
N LEU A 209 18.49 73.05 10.66
CA LEU A 209 18.50 71.61 10.89
C LEU A 209 17.62 71.18 12.05
N GLU A 210 17.59 71.96 13.13
CA GLU A 210 16.74 71.69 14.29
C GLU A 210 15.26 71.88 13.93
N SER A 211 14.92 72.90 13.15
CA SER A 211 13.56 73.09 12.61
C SER A 211 13.15 71.91 11.71
N LYS A 212 14.04 71.44 10.84
CA LYS A 212 13.83 70.26 9.99
C LYS A 212 13.66 68.98 10.82
N ARG A 213 14.43 68.83 11.91
CA ARG A 213 14.32 67.72 12.86
C ARG A 213 12.95 67.72 13.52
N GLN A 214 12.48 68.87 14.00
CA GLN A 214 11.17 69.02 14.64
C GLN A 214 10.05 68.62 13.67
N LEU A 215 10.10 69.03 12.41
CA LEU A 215 9.15 68.62 11.38
C LEU A 215 9.13 67.09 11.16
N PHE A 216 10.30 66.43 11.18
CA PHE A 216 10.36 64.96 11.10
C PHE A 216 9.84 64.27 12.36
N VAL A 217 10.07 64.85 13.54
CA VAL A 217 9.51 64.35 14.81
C VAL A 217 7.98 64.45 14.80
N GLU A 218 7.42 65.57 14.32
CA GLU A 218 5.98 65.73 14.16
C GLU A 218 5.39 64.73 13.17
N LYS A 219 6.05 64.55 12.01
CA LYS A 219 5.66 63.55 11.01
C LYS A 219 5.70 62.12 11.59
N LYS A 220 6.71 61.81 12.40
CA LYS A 220 6.82 60.52 13.09
C LYS A 220 5.70 60.35 14.11
N LYS A 221 5.41 61.35 14.93
CA LYS A 221 4.29 61.34 15.90
C LYS A 221 2.94 61.14 15.19
N ASP A 222 2.71 61.79 14.05
CA ASP A 222 1.50 61.59 13.24
C ASP A 222 1.42 60.16 12.70
N LEU A 223 2.53 59.59 12.21
CA LEU A 223 2.59 58.20 11.77
C LEU A 223 2.37 57.19 12.91
N GLU A 224 2.92 57.44 14.10
CA GLU A 224 2.69 56.62 15.31
C GLU A 224 1.22 56.66 15.76
N LYS A 225 0.60 57.85 15.70
CA LYS A 225 -0.85 58.02 15.94
C LYS A 225 -1.67 57.26 14.89
N LYS A 226 -1.33 57.38 13.60
CA LYS A 226 -1.97 56.63 12.51
C LYS A 226 -1.78 55.12 12.66
N TYR A 227 -0.61 54.66 13.08
CA TYR A 227 -0.29 53.25 13.29
C TYR A 227 -1.14 52.64 14.42
N SER A 228 -1.22 53.29 15.58
CA SER A 228 -2.03 52.82 16.70
C SER A 228 -3.52 52.71 16.35
N LEU A 229 -4.07 53.70 15.66
CA LEU A 229 -5.45 53.68 15.15
C LEU A 229 -5.66 52.59 14.08
N THR A 230 -4.73 52.47 13.14
CA THR A 230 -4.82 51.51 12.03
C THR A 230 -4.72 50.07 12.52
N ILE A 231 -3.85 49.77 13.49
CA ILE A 231 -3.75 48.41 14.07
C ILE A 231 -5.06 47.98 14.68
N LYS A 232 -5.69 48.83 15.51
CA LYS A 232 -6.94 48.50 16.17
C LYS A 232 -8.02 48.17 15.13
N LYS A 233 -8.17 49.03 14.12
CA LYS A 233 -9.13 48.84 13.02
C LYS A 233 -8.82 47.62 12.15
N GLN A 234 -7.57 47.40 11.77
CA GLN A 234 -7.17 46.26 10.94
C GLN A 234 -7.30 44.93 11.69
N LYS A 235 -7.05 44.90 13.00
CA LYS A 235 -7.22 43.70 13.82
C LYS A 235 -8.69 43.29 13.90
N GLU A 236 -9.59 44.25 14.09
CA GLU A 236 -11.03 44.03 14.07
C GLU A 236 -11.51 43.55 12.69
N LEU A 237 -11.10 44.24 11.62
CA LEU A 237 -11.41 43.84 10.24
C LEU A 237 -10.89 42.43 9.92
N PHE A 238 -9.66 42.10 10.33
CA PHE A 238 -9.09 40.78 10.14
C PHE A 238 -9.89 39.68 10.86
N ALA A 239 -10.27 39.90 12.12
CA ALA A 239 -11.09 38.96 12.88
C ALA A 239 -12.48 38.76 12.24
N ARG A 240 -13.09 39.85 11.77
CA ARG A 240 -14.38 39.81 11.06
C ARG A 240 -14.27 39.05 9.74
N GLN A 241 -13.28 39.36 8.90
CA GLN A 241 -13.05 38.67 7.63
C GLN A 241 -12.73 37.19 7.83
N GLN A 242 -11.92 36.85 8.84
CA GLN A 242 -11.65 35.46 9.19
C GLN A 242 -12.92 34.71 9.56
N SER A 243 -13.82 35.34 10.33
CA SER A 243 -15.10 34.75 10.71
C SER A 243 -16.03 34.58 9.52
N ASN A 244 -16.11 35.59 8.64
CA ASN A 244 -16.91 35.54 7.41
C ASN A 244 -16.43 34.45 6.46
N ILE A 245 -15.11 34.35 6.20
CA ILE A 245 -14.53 33.28 5.37
C ILE A 245 -14.89 31.92 5.97
N LYS A 246 -14.70 31.74 7.29
CA LYS A 246 -15.04 30.46 7.93
C LYS A 246 -16.51 30.11 7.72
N LEU A 247 -17.41 31.05 8.03
CA LEU A 247 -18.85 30.89 7.93
C LEU A 247 -19.31 30.59 6.50
N GLU A 248 -18.78 31.32 5.51
CA GLU A 248 -19.14 31.14 4.10
C GLU A 248 -18.81 29.73 3.61
N PHE A 249 -17.60 29.24 3.91
CA PHE A 249 -17.21 27.88 3.54
C PHE A 249 -17.99 26.82 4.33
N ASP A 250 -18.25 27.04 5.63
CA ASP A 250 -19.03 26.11 6.43
C ASP A 250 -20.48 26.02 5.94
N LYS A 251 -21.07 27.15 5.51
CA LYS A 251 -22.39 27.21 4.88
C LYS A 251 -22.41 26.44 3.56
N LYS A 252 -21.43 26.67 2.66
CA LYS A 252 -21.32 25.95 1.39
C LYS A 252 -21.18 24.44 1.56
N ILE A 253 -20.40 23.99 2.54
CA ILE A 253 -20.26 22.56 2.85
C ILE A 253 -21.61 21.99 3.32
N LEU A 254 -22.33 22.69 4.19
CA LEU A 254 -23.62 22.26 4.71
C LEU A 254 -24.71 22.24 3.63
N GLU A 255 -24.73 23.23 2.72
CA GLU A 255 -25.62 23.27 1.56
C GLU A 255 -25.42 22.04 0.64
N LEU A 256 -24.16 21.71 0.31
CA LEU A 256 -23.83 20.52 -0.49
C LEU A 256 -24.22 19.21 0.22
N GLU A 257 -24.01 19.13 1.52
CA GLU A 257 -24.41 17.96 2.31
C GLU A 257 -25.94 17.80 2.34
N PHE A 258 -26.66 18.90 2.51
CA PHE A 258 -28.12 18.92 2.49
C PHE A 258 -28.67 18.51 1.12
N GLU A 259 -28.18 19.11 0.03
CA GLU A 259 -28.60 18.82 -1.33
C GLU A 259 -28.49 17.32 -1.66
N TYR A 260 -27.32 16.74 -1.36
CA TYR A 260 -27.07 15.31 -1.58
C TYR A 260 -27.99 14.42 -0.72
N ASN A 261 -28.18 14.74 0.56
CA ASN A 261 -29.06 13.96 1.44
C ASN A 261 -30.54 14.07 1.03
N GLN A 262 -30.98 15.25 0.63
CA GLN A 262 -32.34 15.51 0.16
C GLN A 262 -32.64 14.70 -1.10
N LYS A 263 -31.74 14.73 -2.08
CA LYS A 263 -31.86 13.95 -3.32
C LYS A 263 -31.94 12.45 -3.05
N TYR A 264 -31.18 11.94 -2.07
CA TYR A 264 -31.28 10.55 -1.65
C TYR A 264 -32.68 10.21 -1.08
N GLN A 265 -33.22 11.06 -0.20
CA GLN A 265 -34.55 10.83 0.39
C GLN A 265 -35.68 10.90 -0.63
N GLN A 266 -35.67 11.91 -1.51
CA GLN A 266 -36.67 12.05 -2.58
C GLN A 266 -36.71 10.81 -3.49
N ASN A 267 -35.54 10.29 -3.89
CA ASN A 267 -35.47 9.08 -4.70
C ASN A 267 -36.02 7.84 -3.96
N LEU A 268 -35.81 7.75 -2.63
CA LEU A 268 -36.36 6.67 -1.81
C LEU A 268 -37.88 6.75 -1.70
N GLU A 269 -38.44 7.93 -1.48
CA GLU A 269 -39.88 8.17 -1.42
C GLU A 269 -40.55 7.82 -2.74
N GLN A 270 -40.02 8.34 -3.85
CA GLN A 270 -40.50 7.99 -5.20
C GLN A 270 -40.47 6.47 -5.46
N ALA A 271 -39.43 5.77 -4.99
CA ALA A 271 -39.36 4.32 -5.13
C ALA A 271 -40.45 3.61 -4.32
N LYS A 272 -40.73 4.07 -3.09
CA LYS A 272 -41.81 3.53 -2.24
C LYS A 272 -43.19 3.78 -2.85
N GLU A 273 -43.45 4.98 -3.34
CA GLU A 273 -44.70 5.33 -4.02
C GLU A 273 -44.91 4.50 -5.28
N THR A 274 -43.87 4.37 -6.13
CA THR A 274 -43.95 3.53 -7.34
C THR A 274 -44.30 2.09 -6.98
N LYS A 275 -43.73 1.54 -5.89
CA LYS A 275 -44.06 0.19 -5.40
C LYS A 275 -45.51 0.10 -4.93
N LYS A 276 -45.99 1.09 -4.19
CA LYS A 276 -47.38 1.16 -3.70
C LYS A 276 -48.36 1.15 -4.87
N LEU A 277 -48.16 2.02 -5.85
CA LEU A 277 -48.97 2.09 -7.08
C LEU A 277 -48.96 0.77 -7.86
N MET A 278 -47.82 0.09 -7.95
CA MET A 278 -47.74 -1.23 -8.58
C MET A 278 -48.59 -2.27 -7.82
N LEU A 279 -48.54 -2.29 -6.49
CA LEU A 279 -49.32 -3.23 -5.67
C LEU A 279 -50.82 -2.98 -5.76
N GLU A 280 -51.26 -1.72 -5.69
CA GLU A 280 -52.66 -1.31 -5.86
C GLU A 280 -53.18 -1.74 -7.24
N LYS A 281 -52.37 -1.52 -8.30
CA LYS A 281 -52.70 -1.98 -9.65
C LYS A 281 -52.81 -3.51 -9.75
N ILE A 282 -51.95 -4.26 -9.06
CA ILE A 282 -52.03 -5.73 -8.99
C ILE A 282 -53.32 -6.18 -8.33
N ASP A 283 -53.66 -5.57 -7.19
CA ASP A 283 -54.86 -5.93 -6.45
C ASP A 283 -56.13 -5.58 -7.24
N SER A 284 -56.15 -4.46 -7.99
CA SER A 284 -57.28 -4.10 -8.88
C SER A 284 -57.50 -5.07 -10.06
N GLN A 285 -56.46 -5.80 -10.50
CA GLN A 285 -56.52 -6.72 -11.65
C GLN A 285 -56.51 -8.20 -11.25
N LYS A 286 -56.71 -8.50 -9.96
CA LYS A 286 -56.53 -9.83 -9.36
C LYS A 286 -57.29 -10.96 -10.09
N GLU A 287 -58.55 -10.73 -10.45
CA GLU A 287 -59.39 -11.76 -11.10
C GLU A 287 -58.95 -12.06 -12.53
N ILE A 288 -58.60 -11.03 -13.29
CA ILE A 288 -58.07 -11.15 -14.66
C ILE A 288 -56.77 -11.98 -14.67
N ILE A 289 -55.94 -11.77 -13.64
CA ILE A 289 -54.66 -12.49 -13.44
C ILE A 289 -54.92 -13.99 -13.22
N LEU A 290 -55.82 -14.34 -12.28
CA LEU A 290 -56.16 -15.72 -11.95
C LEU A 290 -56.81 -16.49 -13.12
N ASN A 291 -57.69 -15.86 -13.89
CA ASN A 291 -58.34 -16.50 -15.03
C ASN A 291 -57.34 -16.83 -16.15
N LYS A 292 -56.39 -15.92 -16.44
CA LYS A 292 -55.34 -16.17 -17.44
C LYS A 292 -54.30 -17.21 -16.98
N GLU A 293 -54.07 -17.34 -15.66
CA GLU A 293 -53.19 -18.37 -15.09
C GLU A 293 -53.70 -19.78 -15.38
N LYS A 294 -54.99 -20.05 -15.09
CA LYS A 294 -55.60 -21.37 -15.32
C LYS A 294 -55.50 -21.82 -16.79
N LEU A 295 -55.74 -20.91 -17.74
CA LEU A 295 -55.78 -21.22 -19.18
C LEU A 295 -54.38 -21.50 -19.77
N ASN A 296 -53.34 -20.88 -19.21
CA ASN A 296 -51.97 -21.01 -19.71
C ASN A 296 -51.23 -22.25 -19.18
N ASN A 297 -51.50 -22.67 -17.94
CA ASN A 297 -50.74 -23.74 -17.27
C ASN A 297 -50.70 -25.05 -18.07
N GLN A 298 -51.83 -25.49 -18.63
CA GLN A 298 -51.90 -26.74 -19.41
C GLN A 298 -51.07 -26.68 -20.70
N LYS A 299 -51.15 -25.58 -21.45
CA LYS A 299 -50.39 -25.39 -22.71
C LYS A 299 -48.88 -25.35 -22.43
N ILE A 300 -48.50 -24.67 -21.36
CA ILE A 300 -47.12 -24.55 -20.91
C ILE A 300 -46.55 -25.91 -20.49
N GLU A 301 -47.27 -26.68 -19.67
CA GLU A 301 -46.83 -28.00 -19.23
C GLU A 301 -46.60 -28.95 -20.41
N GLN A 302 -47.44 -28.89 -21.45
CA GLN A 302 -47.24 -29.65 -22.69
C GLN A 302 -45.95 -29.24 -23.42
N ILE A 303 -45.66 -27.94 -23.55
CA ILE A 303 -44.43 -27.45 -24.18
C ILE A 303 -43.20 -27.89 -23.38
N ILE A 304 -43.22 -27.73 -22.05
CA ILE A 304 -42.11 -28.10 -21.16
C ILE A 304 -41.86 -29.60 -21.18
N SER A 305 -42.91 -30.42 -21.04
CA SER A 305 -42.78 -31.88 -21.00
C SER A 305 -42.24 -32.43 -22.31
N SER A 306 -42.72 -31.92 -23.45
CA SER A 306 -42.18 -32.24 -24.78
C SER A 306 -40.72 -31.79 -24.94
N ALA A 307 -40.37 -30.61 -24.44
CA ALA A 307 -39.00 -30.14 -24.47
C ALA A 307 -38.07 -30.99 -23.58
N LYS A 308 -38.46 -31.28 -22.34
CA LYS A 308 -37.68 -32.08 -21.38
C LYS A 308 -37.46 -33.51 -21.87
N SER A 309 -38.43 -34.13 -22.53
CA SER A 309 -38.24 -35.47 -23.12
C SER A 309 -37.21 -35.44 -24.25
N LYS A 310 -37.23 -34.42 -25.11
CA LYS A 310 -36.20 -34.19 -26.14
C LYS A 310 -34.83 -33.91 -25.53
N GLU A 311 -34.75 -33.08 -24.48
CA GLU A 311 -33.50 -32.83 -23.74
C GLU A 311 -32.94 -34.11 -23.13
N ALA A 312 -33.79 -34.95 -22.53
CA ALA A 312 -33.39 -36.24 -21.96
C ALA A 312 -32.83 -37.17 -23.06
N ALA A 313 -33.46 -37.21 -24.23
CA ALA A 313 -32.97 -37.97 -25.38
C ALA A 313 -31.61 -37.47 -25.87
N ILE A 314 -31.43 -36.14 -26.02
CA ILE A 314 -30.14 -35.52 -26.37
C ILE A 314 -29.08 -35.87 -25.32
N ASN A 315 -29.40 -35.73 -24.03
CA ASN A 315 -28.48 -36.06 -22.94
C ASN A 315 -28.06 -37.54 -22.96
N LYS A 316 -28.99 -38.46 -23.23
CA LYS A 316 -28.72 -39.90 -23.36
C LYS A 316 -27.82 -40.20 -24.57
N TYR A 317 -28.09 -39.56 -25.71
CA TYR A 317 -27.26 -39.68 -26.92
C TYR A 317 -25.81 -39.24 -26.66
N TYR A 318 -25.60 -38.04 -26.12
CA TYR A 318 -24.24 -37.54 -25.84
C TYR A 318 -23.53 -38.28 -24.70
N LYS A 319 -24.27 -38.91 -23.78
CA LYS A 319 -23.68 -39.84 -22.79
C LYS A 319 -23.07 -41.06 -23.48
N LYS A 320 -23.75 -41.62 -24.49
CA LYS A 320 -23.24 -42.73 -25.32
C LYS A 320 -22.09 -42.28 -26.24
N VAL A 321 -22.16 -41.10 -26.84
CA VAL A 321 -21.05 -40.58 -27.66
C VAL A 321 -19.79 -40.33 -26.81
N ASN A 322 -19.95 -39.88 -25.56
CA ASN A 322 -18.82 -39.63 -24.66
C ASN A 322 -17.97 -40.88 -24.36
N SER A 323 -18.52 -42.10 -24.41
CA SER A 323 -17.71 -43.34 -24.24
C SER A 323 -16.75 -43.59 -25.41
N HIS A 324 -16.95 -42.92 -26.55
CA HIS A 324 -16.13 -43.07 -27.76
C HIS A 324 -15.19 -41.89 -28.04
N LEU A 325 -15.05 -40.95 -27.10
CA LEU A 325 -14.13 -39.81 -27.21
C LEU A 325 -12.69 -40.22 -27.51
N PHE A 326 -12.23 -41.34 -26.95
CA PHE A 326 -10.88 -41.85 -27.20
C PHE A 326 -10.67 -42.27 -28.66
N LYS A 327 -11.66 -42.91 -29.28
CA LYS A 327 -11.58 -43.32 -30.70
C LYS A 327 -11.57 -42.10 -31.61
N PHE A 328 -12.42 -41.11 -31.35
CA PHE A 328 -12.44 -39.85 -32.10
C PHE A 328 -11.12 -39.07 -31.95
N ALA A 329 -10.61 -38.97 -30.73
CA ALA A 329 -9.31 -38.33 -30.46
C ALA A 329 -8.16 -39.05 -31.18
N LYS A 330 -8.21 -40.39 -31.27
CA LYS A 330 -7.24 -41.19 -32.03
C LYS A 330 -7.33 -40.88 -33.52
N LEU A 331 -8.53 -40.82 -34.09
CA LEU A 331 -8.75 -40.43 -35.48
C LEU A 331 -8.20 -39.03 -35.78
N ASP A 332 -8.52 -38.03 -34.97
CA ASP A 332 -8.01 -36.66 -35.17
C ASP A 332 -6.49 -36.57 -35.11
N LEU A 333 -5.87 -37.32 -34.19
CA LEU A 333 -4.42 -37.38 -34.05
C LEU A 333 -3.79 -38.07 -35.27
N THR A 334 -4.36 -39.18 -35.74
CA THR A 334 -3.91 -39.88 -36.95
C THR A 334 -4.09 -39.03 -38.20
N LEU A 335 -5.18 -38.25 -38.29
CA LEU A 335 -5.41 -37.29 -39.36
C LEU A 335 -4.35 -36.18 -39.39
N ASP A 336 -4.04 -35.59 -38.23
CA ASP A 336 -3.03 -34.52 -38.18
C ASP A 336 -1.62 -35.06 -38.49
N TYR A 337 -1.33 -36.33 -38.14
CA TYR A 337 -0.12 -37.02 -38.57
C TYR A 337 -0.10 -37.28 -40.08
N PHE A 338 -1.21 -37.76 -40.66
CA PHE A 338 -1.37 -37.93 -42.11
C PHE A 338 -1.11 -36.61 -42.86
N LEU A 339 -1.75 -35.52 -42.42
CA LEU A 339 -1.60 -34.21 -43.05
C LEU A 339 -0.15 -33.70 -42.99
N PHE A 340 0.57 -33.96 -41.89
CA PHE A 340 1.99 -33.63 -41.77
C PHE A 340 2.86 -34.45 -42.74
N LEU A 341 2.64 -35.76 -42.84
CA LEU A 341 3.38 -36.60 -43.79
C LEU A 341 3.07 -36.20 -45.24
N ASN A 342 1.82 -35.87 -45.56
CA ASN A 342 1.43 -35.42 -46.89
C ASN A 342 2.07 -34.08 -47.25
N SER A 343 2.14 -33.13 -46.31
CA SER A 343 2.77 -31.81 -46.56
C SER A 343 4.27 -31.88 -46.84
N ILE A 344 4.94 -32.96 -46.46
CA ILE A 344 6.37 -33.16 -46.75
C ILE A 344 6.60 -33.99 -48.00
N SER A 345 5.72 -34.96 -48.27
CA SER A 345 5.86 -35.89 -49.40
C SER A 345 5.23 -35.39 -50.71
N ASN A 346 4.29 -34.43 -50.65
CA ASN A 346 3.40 -34.05 -51.75
C ASN A 346 2.74 -35.27 -52.43
N TYR A 347 2.39 -36.29 -51.63
CA TYR A 347 1.93 -37.60 -52.15
C TYR A 347 0.50 -37.55 -52.71
N LYS A 348 -0.40 -36.78 -52.09
CA LYS A 348 -1.79 -36.58 -52.53
C LYS A 348 -2.10 -35.11 -52.71
N ASN A 349 -2.90 -34.80 -53.73
CA ASN A 349 -3.37 -33.45 -54.05
C ASN A 349 -4.21 -32.85 -52.91
N ASP A 350 -4.23 -31.51 -52.85
CA ASP A 350 -5.00 -30.74 -51.86
C ASP A 350 -6.51 -31.03 -51.91
N THR A 351 -7.04 -31.46 -53.07
CA THR A 351 -8.44 -31.86 -53.20
C THR A 351 -8.79 -33.08 -52.36
N PHE A 352 -7.88 -34.05 -52.26
CA PHE A 352 -8.07 -35.28 -51.46
C PHE A 352 -8.01 -35.00 -49.95
N THR A 353 -7.10 -34.14 -49.51
CA THR A 353 -6.99 -33.75 -48.10
C THR A 353 -8.20 -32.95 -47.64
N LEU A 354 -8.76 -32.09 -48.51
CA LEU A 354 -10.01 -31.37 -48.29
C LEU A 354 -11.21 -32.33 -48.17
N ASP A 355 -11.28 -33.40 -48.97
CA ASP A 355 -12.36 -34.39 -48.88
C ASP A 355 -12.34 -35.14 -47.55
N ILE A 356 -11.17 -35.61 -47.10
CA ILE A 356 -11.02 -36.26 -45.78
C ILE A 356 -11.41 -35.31 -44.65
N ALA A 357 -11.01 -34.03 -44.74
CA ALA A 357 -11.39 -33.03 -43.76
C ALA A 357 -12.92 -32.79 -43.73
N LYS A 358 -13.59 -32.79 -44.89
CA LYS A 358 -15.06 -32.73 -44.99
C LYS A 358 -15.72 -33.96 -44.37
N LYS A 359 -15.28 -35.18 -44.73
CA LYS A 359 -15.75 -36.44 -44.13
C LYS A 359 -15.63 -36.41 -42.60
N ARG A 360 -14.47 -35.97 -42.08
CA ARG A 360 -14.22 -35.83 -40.63
C ARG A 360 -15.18 -34.84 -39.98
N ASN A 361 -15.45 -33.70 -40.59
CA ASN A 361 -16.38 -32.70 -40.04
C ASN A 361 -17.83 -33.19 -40.06
N ASN A 362 -18.21 -33.96 -41.07
CA ASN A 362 -19.55 -34.56 -41.20
C ASN A 362 -19.80 -35.71 -40.20
N LEU A 363 -18.74 -36.39 -39.71
CA LEU A 363 -18.88 -37.48 -38.72
C LEU A 363 -19.75 -37.10 -37.54
N ILE A 364 -19.62 -35.87 -37.03
CA ILE A 364 -20.32 -35.42 -35.82
C ILE A 364 -21.85 -35.42 -36.00
N ASN A 365 -22.32 -35.27 -37.24
CA ASN A 365 -23.74 -35.26 -37.60
C ASN A 365 -24.22 -36.61 -38.17
N SER A 366 -23.37 -37.64 -38.22
CA SER A 366 -23.74 -38.94 -38.78
C SER A 366 -24.72 -39.70 -37.88
N LYS A 367 -25.75 -40.31 -38.50
CA LYS A 367 -26.67 -41.25 -37.85
C LYS A 367 -25.96 -42.54 -37.40
N ASN A 368 -24.94 -42.99 -38.15
CA ASN A 368 -24.16 -44.18 -37.88
C ASN A 368 -22.73 -43.85 -37.41
N PHE A 369 -22.62 -42.87 -36.50
CA PHE A 369 -21.35 -42.29 -36.01
C PHE A 369 -20.20 -43.29 -35.79
N LEU A 370 -20.48 -44.45 -35.18
CA LEU A 370 -19.44 -45.44 -34.88
C LEU A 370 -18.87 -46.16 -36.10
N ILE A 371 -19.73 -46.51 -37.04
CA ILE A 371 -19.34 -47.21 -38.27
C ILE A 371 -18.52 -46.24 -39.12
N ASP A 372 -19.02 -45.03 -39.33
CA ASP A 372 -18.35 -44.01 -40.14
C ASP A 372 -17.01 -43.59 -39.52
N LEU A 373 -16.93 -43.52 -38.18
CA LEU A 373 -15.69 -43.24 -37.47
C LEU A 373 -14.64 -44.32 -37.69
N ASN A 374 -15.03 -45.60 -37.61
CA ASN A 374 -14.09 -46.70 -37.83
C ASN A 374 -13.65 -46.75 -39.30
N ASN A 375 -14.58 -46.59 -40.24
CA ASN A 375 -14.29 -46.59 -41.68
C ASN A 375 -13.31 -45.47 -42.05
N LEU A 376 -13.56 -44.24 -41.58
CA LEU A 376 -12.66 -43.12 -41.83
C LEU A 376 -11.30 -43.29 -41.13
N PHE A 377 -11.27 -43.89 -39.95
CA PHE A 377 -10.01 -44.20 -39.27
C PHE A 377 -9.16 -45.18 -40.08
N GLU A 378 -9.75 -46.27 -40.58
CA GLU A 378 -9.03 -47.24 -41.42
C GLU A 378 -8.58 -46.62 -42.74
N GLU A 379 -9.43 -45.81 -43.40
CA GLU A 379 -9.07 -45.08 -44.63
C GLU A 379 -7.83 -44.19 -44.39
N ILE A 380 -7.81 -43.39 -43.33
CA ILE A 380 -6.66 -42.52 -43.00
C ILE A 380 -5.43 -43.36 -42.59
N HIS A 381 -5.63 -44.45 -41.83
CA HIS A 381 -4.54 -45.27 -41.34
C HIS A 381 -3.81 -46.01 -42.47
N GLN A 382 -4.55 -46.53 -43.45
CA GLN A 382 -3.97 -47.14 -44.65
C GLN A 382 -3.17 -46.12 -45.47
N ASN A 383 -3.75 -44.94 -45.72
CA ASN A 383 -3.06 -43.85 -46.42
C ASN A 383 -1.77 -43.40 -45.68
N CYS A 384 -1.77 -43.36 -44.34
CA CYS A 384 -0.55 -43.13 -43.57
C CYS A 384 0.53 -44.17 -43.87
N LYS A 385 0.19 -45.46 -43.88
CA LYS A 385 1.16 -46.54 -44.17
C LYS A 385 1.73 -46.44 -45.58
N GLU A 386 0.92 -46.06 -46.56
CA GLU A 386 1.38 -45.85 -47.94
C GLU A 386 2.37 -44.69 -48.06
N ILE A 387 2.08 -43.56 -47.41
CA ILE A 387 3.02 -42.42 -47.37
C ILE A 387 4.30 -42.78 -46.61
N GLU A 388 4.20 -43.46 -45.46
CA GLU A 388 5.36 -43.97 -44.71
C GLU A 388 6.24 -44.85 -45.61
N LYS A 389 5.65 -45.79 -46.36
CA LYS A 389 6.38 -46.65 -47.32
C LYS A 389 7.04 -45.83 -48.42
N THR A 390 6.33 -44.86 -48.99
CA THR A 390 6.84 -44.01 -50.07
C THR A 390 8.01 -43.12 -49.63
N LEU A 391 7.96 -42.59 -48.40
CA LEU A 391 9.02 -41.77 -47.81
C LEU A 391 10.30 -42.59 -47.56
N LEU A 392 10.15 -43.87 -47.19
CA LEU A 392 11.28 -44.80 -47.05
C LEU A 392 11.86 -45.19 -48.41
N THR A 393 11.03 -45.50 -49.41
CA THR A 393 11.51 -45.89 -50.76
C THR A 393 12.19 -44.75 -51.50
N LYS A 394 11.73 -43.51 -51.32
CA LYS A 394 12.36 -42.32 -51.91
C LYS A 394 13.58 -41.82 -51.12
N ASN A 395 13.97 -42.52 -50.05
CA ASN A 395 15.08 -42.16 -49.17
C ASN A 395 15.01 -40.74 -48.56
N ILE A 396 13.79 -40.18 -48.48
CA ILE A 396 13.51 -38.85 -47.92
C ILE A 396 13.66 -38.90 -46.39
N PHE A 397 13.21 -39.99 -45.76
CA PHE A 397 13.38 -40.25 -44.33
C PHE A 397 13.88 -41.65 -44.05
N ASP A 398 14.77 -41.79 -43.08
CA ASP A 398 15.17 -43.08 -42.54
C ASP A 398 14.16 -43.57 -41.48
N GLN A 399 14.14 -44.88 -41.22
CA GLN A 399 13.26 -45.50 -40.23
C GLN A 399 13.38 -44.86 -38.83
N LYS A 400 14.57 -44.41 -38.46
CA LYS A 400 14.84 -43.70 -37.20
C LYS A 400 14.13 -42.35 -37.13
N ALA A 401 14.12 -41.59 -38.23
CA ALA A 401 13.45 -40.29 -38.33
C ALA A 401 11.94 -40.46 -38.24
N LEU A 402 11.39 -41.40 -39.00
CA LEU A 402 9.96 -41.70 -39.02
C LEU A 402 9.45 -42.11 -37.62
N ASN A 403 10.18 -42.96 -36.91
CA ASN A 403 9.85 -43.38 -35.55
C ASN A 403 9.85 -42.20 -34.55
N LYS A 404 10.79 -41.25 -34.68
CA LYS A 404 10.82 -40.06 -33.81
C LYS A 404 9.65 -39.12 -34.10
N VAL A 405 9.31 -38.88 -35.36
CA VAL A 405 8.14 -38.07 -35.76
C VAL A 405 6.86 -38.73 -35.25
N LYS A 406 6.70 -40.04 -35.45
CA LYS A 406 5.55 -40.80 -34.94
C LYS A 406 5.40 -40.66 -33.42
N LYS A 407 6.52 -40.72 -32.66
CA LYS A 407 6.52 -40.47 -31.21
C LYS A 407 6.09 -39.05 -30.83
N VAL A 408 6.34 -38.03 -31.66
CA VAL A 408 5.88 -36.65 -31.42
C VAL A 408 4.36 -36.61 -31.42
N PHE A 409 3.72 -37.06 -32.51
CA PHE A 409 2.27 -37.03 -32.66
C PHE A 409 1.56 -37.94 -31.65
N TYR A 410 2.01 -39.20 -31.50
CA TYR A 410 1.40 -40.19 -30.60
C TYR A 410 1.87 -40.11 -29.13
N SER A 411 2.48 -38.99 -28.72
CA SER A 411 2.90 -38.77 -27.33
C SER A 411 1.72 -38.77 -26.34
N PHE A 412 1.98 -39.15 -25.08
CA PHE A 412 0.96 -39.17 -24.03
C PHE A 412 0.30 -37.80 -23.81
N GLU A 413 1.07 -36.71 -23.87
CA GLU A 413 0.56 -35.34 -23.77
C GLU A 413 -0.41 -35.00 -24.90
N ASN A 414 -0.12 -35.44 -26.13
CA ASN A 414 -1.00 -35.24 -27.27
C ASN A 414 -2.27 -36.06 -27.14
N LYS A 415 -2.19 -37.34 -26.76
CA LYS A 415 -3.39 -38.16 -26.50
C LYS A 415 -4.36 -37.45 -25.54
N ILE A 416 -3.87 -36.93 -24.41
CA ILE A 416 -4.68 -36.16 -23.46
C ILE A 416 -5.24 -34.87 -24.09
N SER A 417 -4.42 -34.17 -24.89
CA SER A 417 -4.82 -32.92 -25.54
C SER A 417 -5.96 -33.15 -26.54
N TYR A 418 -5.87 -34.17 -27.39
CA TYR A 418 -6.92 -34.52 -28.36
C TYR A 418 -8.20 -35.03 -27.68
N ILE A 419 -8.10 -35.76 -26.56
CA ILE A 419 -9.28 -36.12 -25.76
C ILE A 419 -9.99 -34.86 -25.24
N LYS A 420 -9.24 -33.86 -24.78
CA LYS A 420 -9.80 -32.57 -24.32
C LYS A 420 -10.43 -31.77 -25.47
N ILE A 421 -9.80 -31.76 -26.65
CA ILE A 421 -10.33 -31.13 -27.87
C ILE A 421 -11.65 -31.79 -28.28
N ALA A 422 -11.66 -33.12 -28.40
CA ALA A 422 -12.85 -33.90 -28.72
C ALA A 422 -13.97 -33.62 -27.70
N LYS A 423 -13.66 -33.66 -26.40
CA LYS A 423 -14.62 -33.33 -25.34
C LYS A 423 -15.18 -31.93 -25.50
N SER A 424 -14.36 -30.92 -25.82
CA SER A 424 -14.81 -29.54 -26.06
C SER A 424 -15.80 -29.48 -27.23
N LEU A 425 -15.46 -30.14 -28.34
CA LEU A 425 -16.26 -30.18 -29.57
C LEU A 425 -17.62 -30.86 -29.36
N PHE A 426 -17.65 -32.05 -28.77
CA PHE A 426 -18.92 -32.73 -28.45
C PHE A 426 -19.75 -31.97 -27.42
N THR A 427 -19.10 -31.28 -26.46
CA THR A 427 -19.82 -30.41 -25.52
C THR A 427 -20.39 -29.17 -26.21
N ALA A 428 -19.70 -28.62 -27.21
CA ALA A 428 -20.19 -27.53 -28.05
C ALA A 428 -21.43 -27.99 -28.83
N LYS A 429 -21.33 -29.12 -29.55
CA LYS A 429 -22.45 -29.67 -30.33
C LYS A 429 -23.66 -30.02 -29.45
N LYS A 430 -23.45 -30.64 -28.30
CA LYS A 430 -24.51 -30.86 -27.30
C LYS A 430 -25.19 -29.56 -26.90
N SER A 431 -24.43 -28.49 -26.69
CA SER A 431 -24.99 -27.18 -26.32
C SER A 431 -25.81 -26.58 -27.47
N PHE A 432 -25.39 -26.78 -28.73
CA PHE A 432 -26.16 -26.41 -29.91
C PHE A 432 -27.48 -27.18 -30.06
N ASP A 433 -27.46 -28.52 -29.90
CA ASP A 433 -28.70 -29.30 -30.00
C ASP A 433 -29.68 -28.97 -28.87
N LEU A 434 -29.15 -28.73 -27.65
CA LEU A 434 -29.95 -28.24 -26.53
C LEU A 434 -30.53 -26.84 -26.81
N SER A 435 -29.75 -25.92 -27.39
CA SER A 435 -30.24 -24.57 -27.69
C SER A 435 -31.41 -24.60 -28.69
N GLY A 436 -31.36 -25.48 -29.69
CA GLY A 436 -32.44 -25.68 -30.66
C GLY A 436 -33.78 -26.09 -30.00
N VAL A 437 -33.73 -26.99 -29.02
CA VAL A 437 -34.92 -27.42 -28.25
C VAL A 437 -35.37 -26.32 -27.28
N GLN A 438 -34.43 -25.67 -26.61
CA GLN A 438 -34.67 -24.68 -25.57
C GLN A 438 -35.18 -23.33 -26.08
N LYS A 439 -34.92 -22.99 -27.35
CA LYS A 439 -35.25 -21.69 -27.94
C LYS A 439 -36.73 -21.32 -27.78
N LYS A 440 -37.60 -22.33 -27.69
CA LYS A 440 -39.05 -22.15 -27.54
C LYS A 440 -39.50 -21.81 -26.11
N TYR A 441 -38.65 -22.00 -25.10
CA TYR A 441 -39.10 -21.84 -23.71
C TYR A 441 -38.15 -21.22 -22.70
N THR A 442 -36.85 -21.10 -22.98
CA THR A 442 -35.93 -20.55 -21.95
C THR A 442 -34.73 -19.82 -22.55
N TYR A 443 -34.27 -18.77 -21.85
CA TYR A 443 -33.03 -18.06 -22.18
C TYR A 443 -31.77 -18.93 -22.07
N GLU A 444 -31.88 -20.12 -21.49
CA GLU A 444 -30.81 -21.13 -21.55
C GLU A 444 -30.42 -21.45 -22.99
N ALA A 445 -31.33 -21.29 -23.96
CA ALA A 445 -31.03 -21.45 -25.37
C ALA A 445 -29.98 -20.47 -25.88
N LYS A 446 -30.14 -19.18 -25.59
CA LYS A 446 -29.18 -18.14 -26.02
C LYS A 446 -27.82 -18.36 -25.36
N PHE A 447 -27.82 -18.65 -24.05
CA PHE A 447 -26.60 -19.00 -23.33
C PHE A 447 -25.90 -20.25 -23.91
N ASN A 448 -26.66 -21.30 -24.23
CA ASN A 448 -26.10 -22.51 -24.81
C ASN A 448 -25.60 -22.31 -26.25
N ASN A 449 -26.18 -21.37 -27.01
CA ASN A 449 -25.68 -20.97 -28.32
C ASN A 449 -24.33 -20.26 -28.23
N ASP A 450 -24.19 -19.22 -27.40
CA ASP A 450 -22.91 -18.53 -27.20
C ASP A 450 -21.85 -19.49 -26.64
N LYS A 451 -22.26 -20.39 -25.74
CA LYS A 451 -21.38 -21.43 -25.20
C LYS A 451 -20.96 -22.42 -26.29
N TYR A 452 -21.83 -22.75 -27.24
CA TYR A 452 -21.48 -23.55 -28.41
C TYR A 452 -20.40 -22.83 -29.22
N GLU A 453 -20.58 -21.56 -29.57
CA GLU A 453 -19.61 -20.77 -30.33
C GLU A 453 -18.26 -20.72 -29.63
N ALA A 454 -18.25 -20.39 -28.33
CA ALA A 454 -17.03 -20.30 -27.53
C ALA A 454 -16.30 -21.65 -27.40
N LEU A 455 -17.02 -22.76 -27.23
CA LEU A 455 -16.42 -24.10 -27.12
C LEU A 455 -15.99 -24.67 -28.48
N LEU A 456 -16.66 -24.30 -29.56
CA LEU A 456 -16.32 -24.65 -30.93
C LEU A 456 -15.00 -23.98 -31.32
N GLU A 457 -14.93 -22.65 -31.18
CA GLU A 457 -13.71 -21.87 -31.41
C GLU A 457 -12.56 -22.39 -30.54
N LYS A 458 -12.81 -22.63 -29.25
CA LYS A 458 -11.83 -23.27 -28.36
C LYS A 458 -11.30 -24.59 -28.92
N SER A 459 -12.18 -25.45 -29.44
CA SER A 459 -11.79 -26.76 -29.94
C SER A 459 -10.90 -26.65 -31.17
N PHE A 460 -11.23 -25.73 -32.09
CA PHE A 460 -10.44 -25.45 -33.28
C PHE A 460 -9.08 -24.82 -32.93
N GLU A 461 -9.08 -23.76 -32.11
CA GLU A 461 -7.86 -23.08 -31.68
C GLU A 461 -6.92 -23.99 -30.88
N LEU A 462 -7.46 -24.83 -30.00
CA LEU A 462 -6.65 -25.83 -29.29
C LEU A 462 -6.06 -26.86 -30.25
N LYS A 463 -6.82 -27.31 -31.26
CA LYS A 463 -6.32 -28.25 -32.28
C LYS A 463 -5.21 -27.60 -33.10
N ASN A 464 -5.43 -26.39 -33.61
CA ASN A 464 -4.45 -25.61 -34.37
C ASN A 464 -3.18 -25.37 -33.55
N THR A 465 -3.32 -24.94 -32.30
CA THR A 465 -2.18 -24.73 -31.38
C THR A 465 -1.40 -26.02 -31.17
N VAL A 466 -2.07 -27.14 -30.87
CA VAL A 466 -1.40 -28.43 -30.66
C VAL A 466 -0.70 -28.89 -31.92
N ASN A 467 -1.34 -28.77 -33.07
CA ASN A 467 -0.80 -29.17 -34.36
C ASN A 467 0.42 -28.32 -34.73
N LEU A 468 0.35 -26.99 -34.60
CA LEU A 468 1.46 -26.07 -34.85
C LEU A 468 2.73 -26.48 -34.08
N PHE A 469 2.63 -26.67 -32.77
CA PHE A 469 3.79 -27.07 -31.95
C PHE A 469 4.24 -28.51 -32.19
N ASN A 470 3.36 -29.40 -32.65
CA ASN A 470 3.74 -30.75 -33.04
C ASN A 470 4.53 -30.75 -34.36
N LYS A 471 4.08 -29.95 -35.34
CA LYS A 471 4.78 -29.73 -36.62
C LYS A 471 6.17 -29.12 -36.38
N GLU A 472 6.23 -28.01 -35.64
CA GLU A 472 7.50 -27.35 -35.28
C GLU A 472 8.47 -28.31 -34.57
N LYS A 473 7.96 -29.16 -33.66
CA LYS A 473 8.77 -30.16 -32.98
C LYS A 473 9.24 -31.28 -33.91
N ALA A 474 8.39 -31.72 -34.84
CA ALA A 474 8.73 -32.76 -35.80
C ALA A 474 9.75 -32.26 -36.83
N GLU A 475 9.55 -31.05 -37.37
CA GLU A 475 10.48 -30.37 -38.28
C GLU A 475 11.85 -30.15 -37.64
N ALA A 476 11.91 -29.63 -36.42
CA ALA A 476 13.18 -29.44 -35.70
C ALA A 476 13.92 -30.77 -35.44
N ILE A 477 13.20 -31.88 -35.23
CA ILE A 477 13.81 -33.21 -35.11
C ILE A 477 14.33 -33.70 -36.47
N LEU A 478 13.58 -33.49 -37.54
CA LEU A 478 13.95 -33.90 -38.90
C LEU A 478 15.17 -33.12 -39.39
N GLU A 479 15.21 -31.80 -39.19
CA GLU A 479 16.35 -30.95 -39.55
C GLU A 479 17.62 -31.39 -38.81
N LEU A 480 17.54 -31.69 -37.51
CA LEU A 480 18.69 -32.19 -36.75
C LEU A 480 19.20 -33.55 -37.26
N ILE A 481 18.30 -34.45 -37.68
CA ILE A 481 18.69 -35.75 -38.24
C ILE A 481 19.30 -35.59 -39.64
N ASN A 482 18.75 -34.71 -40.47
CA ASN A 482 19.29 -34.41 -41.79
C ASN A 482 20.70 -33.79 -41.71
N LEU A 483 20.93 -32.91 -40.73
CA LEU A 483 22.25 -32.34 -40.45
C LEU A 483 23.26 -33.39 -39.98
N GLU A 484 22.83 -34.36 -39.16
CA GLU A 484 23.66 -35.50 -38.77
C GLU A 484 23.98 -36.41 -39.96
N LYS A 485 23.00 -36.65 -40.85
CA LYS A 485 23.15 -37.52 -42.05
C LYS A 485 24.09 -36.92 -43.10
N ASN A 486 24.07 -35.60 -43.28
CA ASN A 486 24.86 -34.89 -44.28
C ASN A 486 26.27 -34.49 -43.80
N ASN A 487 26.75 -34.97 -42.64
CA ASN A 487 28.01 -34.58 -41.99
C ASN A 487 28.20 -33.07 -41.69
N ARG A 488 27.26 -32.20 -42.05
CA ARG A 488 27.28 -30.75 -41.80
C ARG A 488 27.20 -30.35 -40.33
N TYR A 489 26.83 -31.30 -39.46
CA TYR A 489 26.67 -31.04 -38.02
C TYR A 489 27.96 -30.57 -37.33
N ALA A 490 29.12 -31.10 -37.72
CA ALA A 490 30.41 -30.71 -37.13
C ALA A 490 30.84 -29.30 -37.58
N GLU A 491 30.65 -29.00 -38.87
CA GLU A 491 31.00 -27.72 -39.50
C GLU A 491 30.21 -26.56 -38.89
N GLU A 492 28.89 -26.71 -38.78
CA GLU A 492 28.01 -25.65 -38.27
C GLU A 492 28.25 -25.38 -36.76
N LYS A 493 28.58 -26.43 -36.00
CA LYS A 493 28.97 -26.29 -34.59
C LYS A 493 30.27 -25.48 -34.46
N LEU A 494 31.25 -25.72 -35.34
CA LEU A 494 32.50 -24.98 -35.36
C LEU A 494 32.26 -23.51 -35.74
N LEU A 495 31.42 -23.26 -36.75
CA LEU A 495 31.04 -21.92 -37.21
C LEU A 495 30.40 -21.10 -36.09
N PHE A 496 29.47 -21.68 -35.32
CA PHE A 496 28.87 -21.02 -34.17
C PHE A 496 29.88 -20.70 -33.06
N GLU A 497 30.79 -21.62 -32.74
CA GLU A 497 31.82 -21.35 -31.72
C GLU A 497 32.80 -20.26 -32.17
N ASN A 498 33.11 -20.18 -33.47
CA ASN A 498 33.90 -19.08 -34.03
C ASN A 498 33.17 -17.74 -33.93
N LYS A 499 31.90 -17.66 -34.34
CA LYS A 499 31.08 -16.45 -34.18
C LYS A 499 30.93 -16.01 -32.73
N LYS A 500 30.76 -16.97 -31.81
CA LYS A 500 30.73 -16.69 -30.38
C LYS A 500 32.07 -16.15 -29.86
N LYS A 501 33.21 -16.63 -30.39
CA LYS A 501 34.53 -16.06 -30.09
C LYS A 501 34.63 -14.62 -30.60
N GLU A 502 34.17 -14.31 -31.81
CA GLU A 502 34.10 -12.94 -32.35
C GLU A 502 33.28 -12.00 -31.45
N VAL A 503 32.09 -12.41 -31.03
CA VAL A 503 31.27 -11.59 -30.11
C VAL A 503 31.98 -11.40 -28.76
N ASN A 504 32.70 -12.42 -28.27
CA ASN A 504 33.48 -12.29 -27.05
C ASN A 504 34.67 -11.33 -27.20
N THR A 505 35.39 -11.35 -28.33
CA THR A 505 36.52 -10.44 -28.57
C THR A 505 36.05 -8.99 -28.63
N VAL A 506 34.96 -8.69 -29.34
CA VAL A 506 34.33 -7.35 -29.37
C VAL A 506 33.93 -6.88 -27.97
N PHE A 507 33.36 -7.76 -27.15
CA PHE A 507 33.03 -7.41 -25.76
C PHE A 507 34.29 -7.12 -24.92
N PHE A 508 35.35 -7.91 -25.06
CA PHE A 508 36.59 -7.71 -24.30
C PHE A 508 37.34 -6.45 -24.75
N SER A 509 37.35 -6.13 -26.04
CA SER A 509 37.92 -4.89 -26.56
C SER A 509 37.14 -3.66 -26.07
N GLY A 510 35.81 -3.66 -26.21
CA GLY A 510 34.95 -2.57 -25.71
C GLY A 510 35.06 -2.38 -24.20
N LYS A 511 35.16 -3.48 -23.43
CA LYS A 511 35.41 -3.42 -21.98
C LYS A 511 36.77 -2.81 -21.64
N LYS A 512 37.82 -3.10 -22.44
CA LYS A 512 39.16 -2.53 -22.27
C LYS A 512 39.12 -1.03 -22.56
N GLU A 513 38.52 -0.62 -23.68
CA GLU A 513 38.35 0.78 -24.05
C GLU A 513 37.60 1.59 -22.98
N LEU A 514 36.48 1.07 -22.46
CA LEU A 514 35.77 1.71 -21.35
C LEU A 514 36.62 1.83 -20.08
N LYS A 515 37.49 0.85 -19.82
CA LYS A 515 38.41 0.88 -18.67
C LYS A 515 39.50 1.94 -18.86
N ASP A 516 39.99 2.11 -20.08
CA ASP A 516 40.99 3.12 -20.43
C ASP A 516 40.37 4.53 -20.40
N LYS A 517 39.16 4.73 -20.92
CA LYS A 517 38.38 5.98 -20.77
C LYS A 517 38.12 6.37 -19.31
N LEU A 518 37.90 5.38 -18.43
CA LEU A 518 37.77 5.61 -17.00
C LEU A 518 39.11 6.01 -16.35
N ARG A 519 40.24 5.41 -16.79
CA ARG A 519 41.59 5.77 -16.32
C ARG A 519 41.98 7.18 -16.74
N ASN A 520 41.64 7.59 -17.96
CA ASN A 520 41.90 8.92 -18.52
C ASN A 520 40.93 10.00 -18.01
N SER A 521 39.99 9.66 -17.11
CA SER A 521 38.94 10.56 -16.59
C SER A 521 37.97 11.14 -17.63
N GLU A 522 37.85 10.51 -18.81
CA GLU A 522 36.90 10.92 -19.87
C GLU A 522 35.44 10.56 -19.53
N ILE A 523 35.24 9.53 -18.71
CA ILE A 523 33.90 9.08 -18.27
C ILE A 523 33.83 8.95 -16.75
N THR A 524 32.68 9.30 -16.19
CA THR A 524 32.42 9.09 -14.76
C THR A 524 32.28 7.61 -14.41
N LYS A 525 32.52 7.23 -13.15
CA LYS A 525 32.35 5.85 -12.68
C LYS A 525 30.92 5.30 -12.89
N GLN A 526 29.91 6.17 -12.80
CA GLN A 526 28.52 5.79 -13.06
C GLN A 526 28.27 5.58 -14.55
N ALA A 527 28.82 6.43 -15.42
CA ALA A 527 28.77 6.24 -16.87
C ALA A 527 29.48 4.95 -17.30
N TYR A 528 30.64 4.61 -16.69
CA TYR A 528 31.32 3.33 -16.92
C TYR A 528 30.43 2.13 -16.56
N GLN A 529 29.75 2.16 -15.41
CA GLN A 529 28.86 1.06 -14.99
C GLN A 529 27.66 0.89 -15.93
N ASN A 530 27.06 2.00 -16.36
CA ASN A 530 25.94 1.98 -17.30
C ASN A 530 26.37 1.43 -18.66
N LYS A 531 27.45 1.96 -19.25
CA LYS A 531 27.99 1.47 -20.54
C LYS A 531 28.50 0.03 -20.48
N LEU A 532 29.07 -0.40 -19.35
CA LEU A 532 29.45 -1.80 -19.16
C LEU A 532 28.21 -2.72 -19.11
N ASN A 533 27.09 -2.26 -18.55
CA ASN A 533 25.85 -3.03 -18.56
C ASN A 533 25.25 -3.08 -19.96
N GLU A 534 25.28 -1.98 -20.71
CA GLU A 534 24.91 -1.91 -22.13
C GLU A 534 25.70 -2.91 -22.97
N LEU A 535 27.04 -2.89 -22.91
CA LEU A 535 27.90 -3.87 -23.59
C LEU A 535 27.61 -5.33 -23.19
N LYS A 536 27.22 -5.58 -21.93
CA LYS A 536 26.82 -6.93 -21.49
C LYS A 536 25.48 -7.35 -22.09
N ILE A 537 24.56 -6.41 -22.31
CA ILE A 537 23.27 -6.65 -22.97
C ILE A 537 23.53 -6.92 -24.45
N GLU A 538 24.26 -6.04 -25.14
CA GLU A 538 24.63 -6.21 -26.55
C GLU A 538 25.32 -7.55 -26.81
N LYS A 539 26.28 -7.94 -25.95
CA LYS A 539 26.92 -9.27 -26.03
C LYS A 539 25.89 -10.40 -25.95
N LYS A 540 24.94 -10.32 -25.02
CA LYS A 540 23.92 -11.37 -24.85
C LYS A 540 22.99 -11.42 -26.05
N GLU A 541 22.58 -10.28 -26.56
CA GLU A 541 21.72 -10.16 -27.75
C GLU A 541 22.43 -10.69 -29.00
N ALA A 542 23.69 -10.33 -29.22
CA ALA A 542 24.50 -10.84 -30.32
C ALA A 542 24.73 -12.37 -30.23
N ILE A 543 25.01 -12.92 -29.04
CA ILE A 543 25.10 -14.39 -28.89
C ILE A 543 23.74 -15.04 -29.16
N TYR A 544 22.64 -14.39 -28.80
CA TYR A 544 21.30 -14.91 -29.04
C TYR A 544 20.90 -14.84 -30.51
N SER A 545 21.24 -13.79 -31.25
CA SER A 545 21.03 -13.71 -32.70
C SER A 545 21.82 -14.80 -33.43
N GLU A 546 23.09 -15.00 -33.09
CA GLU A 546 23.89 -16.10 -33.66
C GLU A 546 23.30 -17.48 -33.35
N LYS A 547 22.65 -17.63 -32.18
CA LYS A 547 21.97 -18.85 -31.79
C LYS A 547 20.72 -19.13 -32.62
N LEU A 548 20.03 -18.09 -33.07
CA LEU A 548 18.87 -18.19 -33.97
C LEU A 548 19.29 -18.45 -35.42
N ASN A 549 20.45 -17.92 -35.82
CA ASN A 549 21.01 -18.13 -37.16
C ASN A 549 21.59 -19.55 -37.35
N SER A 550 22.08 -20.19 -36.28
CA SER A 550 22.47 -21.61 -36.34
C SER A 550 21.25 -22.53 -36.33
N GLU A 551 21.11 -23.34 -37.37
CA GLU A 551 20.11 -24.40 -37.51
C GLU A 551 20.15 -25.38 -36.31
N ILE A 552 21.35 -25.82 -35.87
CA ILE A 552 21.48 -26.72 -34.71
C ILE A 552 20.98 -26.06 -33.43
N LYS A 553 21.45 -24.84 -33.14
CA LYS A 553 21.15 -24.18 -31.85
C LYS A 553 19.70 -23.73 -31.79
N LYS A 554 19.16 -23.20 -32.90
CA LYS A 554 17.75 -22.85 -33.08
C LYS A 554 16.86 -24.07 -32.81
N ASN A 555 17.10 -25.19 -33.47
CA ASN A 555 16.29 -26.39 -33.32
C ASN A 555 16.38 -26.99 -31.91
N LYS A 556 17.56 -26.98 -31.28
CA LYS A 556 17.69 -27.40 -29.87
C LYS A 556 16.90 -26.50 -28.90
N GLU A 557 16.89 -25.18 -29.13
CA GLU A 557 16.08 -24.27 -28.33
C GLU A 557 14.59 -24.42 -28.57
N ILE A 558 14.17 -24.65 -29.81
CA ILE A 558 12.79 -25.01 -30.14
C ILE A 558 12.38 -26.22 -29.30
N LEU A 559 13.14 -27.32 -29.34
CA LEU A 559 12.84 -28.55 -28.59
C LEU A 559 12.84 -28.35 -27.07
N LYS A 560 13.72 -27.49 -26.55
CA LYS A 560 13.78 -27.16 -25.11
C LYS A 560 12.56 -26.35 -24.65
N THR A 561 12.10 -25.41 -25.48
CA THR A 561 11.07 -24.43 -25.10
C THR A 561 9.66 -24.83 -25.51
N VAL A 562 9.49 -25.75 -26.47
CA VAL A 562 8.20 -26.09 -27.10
C VAL A 562 7.14 -26.47 -26.07
N PHE A 563 7.50 -27.20 -25.02
CA PHE A 563 6.55 -27.59 -23.96
C PHE A 563 5.96 -26.37 -23.24
N PHE A 564 6.81 -25.43 -22.83
CA PHE A 564 6.39 -24.21 -22.13
C PHE A 564 5.59 -23.27 -23.03
N ARG A 565 6.02 -23.10 -24.29
CA ARG A 565 5.31 -22.29 -25.29
C ARG A 565 3.93 -22.88 -25.59
N LYS A 566 3.85 -24.18 -25.85
CA LYS A 566 2.60 -24.92 -26.07
C LYS A 566 1.66 -24.85 -24.86
N SER A 567 2.18 -25.05 -23.65
CA SER A 567 1.39 -24.96 -22.42
C SER A 567 0.82 -23.56 -22.21
N SER A 568 1.62 -22.52 -22.45
CA SER A 568 1.21 -21.12 -22.33
C SER A 568 0.14 -20.76 -23.37
N ALA A 569 0.34 -21.12 -24.64
CA ALA A 569 -0.64 -20.90 -25.70
C ALA A 569 -1.98 -21.60 -25.42
N LYS A 570 -1.95 -22.88 -25.01
CA LYS A 570 -3.15 -23.62 -24.57
C LYS A 570 -3.87 -22.89 -23.43
N LYS A 571 -3.13 -22.30 -22.49
CA LYS A 571 -3.69 -21.54 -21.36
C LYS A 571 -4.44 -20.29 -21.82
N VAL A 572 -3.90 -19.58 -22.81
CA VAL A 572 -4.53 -18.40 -23.43
C VAL A 572 -5.85 -18.79 -24.08
N VAL A 573 -5.85 -19.83 -24.93
CA VAL A 573 -7.07 -20.31 -25.61
C VAL A 573 -8.16 -20.71 -24.61
N ASN A 574 -7.79 -21.45 -23.55
CA ASN A 574 -8.74 -21.81 -22.49
C ASN A 574 -9.32 -20.57 -21.78
N LYS A 575 -8.49 -19.56 -21.51
CA LYS A 575 -8.90 -18.32 -20.83
C LYS A 575 -9.85 -17.49 -21.68
N ILE A 576 -9.62 -17.40 -22.99
CA ILE A 576 -10.50 -16.70 -23.94
C ILE A 576 -11.89 -17.35 -23.93
N ALA A 577 -11.95 -18.68 -24.08
CA ALA A 577 -13.21 -19.41 -24.07
C ALA A 577 -13.96 -19.30 -22.72
N GLU A 578 -13.22 -19.41 -21.60
CA GLU A 578 -13.79 -19.19 -20.26
C GLU A 578 -14.33 -17.77 -20.10
N SER A 579 -13.65 -16.77 -20.66
CA SER A 579 -14.09 -15.37 -20.65
C SER A 579 -15.38 -15.18 -21.46
N LYS A 580 -15.45 -15.73 -22.69
CA LYS A 580 -16.65 -15.67 -23.53
C LYS A 580 -17.86 -16.33 -22.85
N ILE A 581 -17.68 -17.51 -22.26
CA ILE A 581 -18.74 -18.20 -21.50
C ILE A 581 -19.14 -17.41 -20.24
N SER A 582 -18.17 -16.84 -19.54
CA SER A 582 -18.40 -15.98 -18.37
C SER A 582 -19.21 -14.73 -18.74
N GLU A 583 -18.91 -14.13 -19.88
CA GLU A 583 -19.62 -12.95 -20.37
C GLU A 583 -21.06 -13.30 -20.76
N SER A 584 -21.25 -14.39 -21.49
CA SER A 584 -22.59 -14.89 -21.84
C SER A 584 -23.47 -15.19 -20.60
N LEU A 585 -22.89 -15.67 -19.50
CA LEU A 585 -23.61 -15.83 -18.21
C LEU A 585 -24.10 -14.50 -17.63
N LYS A 586 -23.39 -13.40 -17.88
CA LYS A 586 -23.79 -12.08 -17.42
C LYS A 586 -24.81 -11.43 -18.33
N THR A 587 -24.74 -11.74 -19.63
CA THR A 587 -25.60 -11.17 -20.67
C THR A 587 -27.00 -11.76 -20.65
N HIS A 588 -27.13 -13.09 -20.57
CA HIS A 588 -28.45 -13.74 -20.67
C HIS A 588 -29.07 -14.04 -19.31
N PRO A 589 -30.35 -13.72 -19.08
CA PRO A 589 -31.00 -14.00 -17.81
C PRO A 589 -31.29 -15.50 -17.62
N ILE A 590 -31.76 -15.86 -16.43
CA ILE A 590 -32.31 -17.17 -16.10
C ILE A 590 -33.77 -17.02 -15.63
N GLU A 591 -34.63 -17.90 -16.13
CA GLU A 591 -36.03 -17.97 -15.72
C GLU A 591 -36.15 -18.97 -14.57
N MET A 592 -36.81 -18.58 -13.48
CA MET A 592 -36.78 -19.35 -12.23
C MET A 592 -38.18 -19.40 -11.60
N ASN A 593 -38.70 -20.63 -11.48
CA ASN A 593 -40.12 -20.88 -11.16
C ASN A 593 -40.38 -21.16 -9.66
N LYS A 594 -39.34 -21.26 -8.82
CA LYS A 594 -39.47 -21.66 -7.39
C LYS A 594 -38.87 -20.61 -6.46
N ASN A 595 -39.56 -20.33 -5.35
CA ASN A 595 -39.02 -19.46 -4.31
C ASN A 595 -37.98 -20.19 -3.47
N VAL A 596 -36.69 -20.04 -3.83
CA VAL A 596 -35.59 -20.72 -3.13
C VAL A 596 -34.98 -19.87 -2.02
N ARG A 597 -35.32 -18.57 -1.89
CA ARG A 597 -34.65 -17.66 -0.94
C ARG A 597 -34.65 -18.16 0.50
N TRP A 598 -35.82 -18.46 1.07
CA TRP A 598 -35.91 -18.90 2.46
C TRP A 598 -35.22 -20.26 2.69
N LEU A 599 -35.49 -21.24 1.82
CA LEU A 599 -34.84 -22.56 1.89
C LEU A 599 -33.31 -22.46 1.74
N ALA A 600 -32.82 -21.59 0.84
CA ALA A 600 -31.39 -21.39 0.64
C ALA A 600 -30.72 -20.76 1.87
N VAL A 601 -31.40 -19.86 2.58
CA VAL A 601 -30.89 -19.27 3.83
C VAL A 601 -30.82 -20.31 4.94
N VAL A 602 -31.89 -21.09 5.15
CA VAL A 602 -31.94 -22.14 6.17
C VAL A 602 -30.87 -23.21 5.90
N LEU A 603 -30.80 -23.73 4.67
CA LEU A 603 -29.78 -24.70 4.29
C LEU A 603 -28.37 -24.08 4.33
N GLY A 604 -28.21 -22.82 3.95
CA GLY A 604 -26.94 -22.10 4.00
C GLY A 604 -26.44 -21.86 5.42
N PHE A 605 -27.33 -21.80 6.43
CA PHE A 605 -26.99 -21.68 7.83
C PHE A 605 -26.68 -23.03 8.48
N LEU A 606 -27.55 -24.03 8.31
CA LEU A 606 -27.39 -25.35 8.95
C LEU A 606 -26.27 -26.18 8.32
N LEU A 607 -26.19 -26.16 6.98
CA LEU A 607 -25.22 -26.92 6.19
C LEU A 607 -24.61 -26.03 5.10
N PRO A 608 -23.71 -25.10 5.45
CA PRO A 608 -23.02 -24.25 4.48
C PRO A 608 -22.48 -25.05 3.28
N GLY A 609 -22.76 -24.56 2.07
CA GLY A 609 -22.41 -25.23 0.81
C GLY A 609 -23.51 -26.10 0.21
N LEU A 610 -24.49 -26.56 0.99
CA LEU A 610 -25.60 -27.36 0.47
C LEU A 610 -26.52 -26.53 -0.44
N SER A 611 -26.77 -25.27 -0.08
CA SER A 611 -27.57 -24.33 -0.89
C SER A 611 -26.93 -24.07 -2.27
N GLU A 612 -25.61 -23.96 -2.32
CA GLU A 612 -24.81 -23.78 -3.53
C GLU A 612 -24.90 -24.97 -4.49
N ILE A 613 -24.94 -26.19 -3.95
CA ILE A 613 -25.05 -27.42 -4.73
C ILE A 613 -26.46 -27.59 -5.28
N LEU A 614 -27.48 -27.46 -4.43
CA LEU A 614 -28.86 -27.79 -4.77
C LEU A 614 -29.54 -26.73 -5.64
N PHE A 615 -29.40 -25.45 -5.28
CA PHE A 615 -30.15 -24.37 -5.94
C PHE A 615 -29.31 -23.59 -6.95
N PHE A 616 -28.06 -23.26 -6.62
CA PHE A 616 -27.26 -22.34 -7.44
C PHE A 616 -26.38 -23.04 -8.49
N LYS A 617 -26.30 -24.38 -8.46
CA LYS A 617 -25.46 -25.21 -9.34
C LYS A 617 -23.97 -24.80 -9.29
N GLN A 618 -23.52 -24.30 -8.14
CA GLN A 618 -22.13 -23.89 -7.87
C GLN A 618 -21.34 -25.03 -7.21
N TYR A 619 -21.26 -26.18 -7.89
CA TYR A 619 -20.78 -27.44 -7.29
C TYR A 619 -19.41 -27.36 -6.61
N THR A 620 -18.41 -26.72 -7.23
CA THR A 620 -17.06 -26.65 -6.65
C THR A 620 -17.02 -25.79 -5.39
N LYS A 621 -17.69 -24.63 -5.40
CA LYS A 621 -17.80 -23.75 -4.23
C LYS A 621 -18.55 -24.47 -3.12
N GLY A 622 -19.69 -25.07 -3.45
CA GLY A 622 -20.52 -25.80 -2.51
C GLY A 622 -19.81 -26.99 -1.88
N PHE A 623 -19.07 -27.79 -2.66
CA PHE A 623 -18.30 -28.92 -2.12
C PHE A 623 -17.18 -28.47 -1.15
N LEU A 624 -16.44 -27.41 -1.49
CA LEU A 624 -15.41 -26.86 -0.59
C LEU A 624 -16.00 -26.35 0.73
N MET A 625 -17.15 -25.66 0.66
CA MET A 625 -17.87 -25.19 1.84
C MET A 625 -18.40 -26.36 2.68
N LEU A 626 -18.96 -27.39 2.03
CA LEU A 626 -19.49 -28.56 2.71
C LEU A 626 -18.36 -29.37 3.38
N ALA A 627 -17.20 -29.49 2.73
CA ALA A 627 -16.02 -30.12 3.33
C ALA A 627 -15.58 -29.42 4.61
N PHE A 628 -15.55 -28.07 4.62
CA PHE A 628 -15.26 -27.31 5.84
C PHE A 628 -16.38 -27.44 6.89
N THR A 629 -17.64 -27.52 6.47
CA THR A 629 -18.77 -27.76 7.36
C THR A 629 -18.66 -29.10 8.07
N ILE A 630 -18.30 -30.17 7.34
CA ILE A 630 -18.02 -31.49 7.92
C ILE A 630 -16.88 -31.38 8.95
N PHE A 631 -15.79 -30.68 8.60
CA PHE A 631 -14.70 -30.44 9.54
C PHE A 631 -15.14 -29.66 10.79
N ALA A 632 -15.98 -28.64 10.63
CA ALA A 632 -16.51 -27.86 11.74
C ALA A 632 -17.37 -28.72 12.70
N TYR A 633 -18.26 -29.55 12.16
CA TYR A 633 -19.09 -30.47 12.96
C TYR A 633 -18.30 -31.62 13.56
N ALA A 634 -17.29 -32.15 12.87
CA ALA A 634 -16.53 -33.30 13.33
C ALA A 634 -15.40 -32.93 14.31
N ALA A 635 -14.78 -31.76 14.14
CA ALA A 635 -13.61 -31.36 14.93
C ALA A 635 -13.88 -30.14 15.80
N ILE A 636 -14.26 -29.01 15.19
CA ILE A 636 -14.28 -27.71 15.89
C ILE A 636 -15.38 -27.64 16.96
N ILE A 637 -16.62 -28.03 16.63
CA ILE A 637 -17.76 -27.96 17.55
C ILE A 637 -17.54 -28.94 18.72
N PRO A 638 -17.22 -30.24 18.52
CA PRO A 638 -16.98 -31.13 19.64
C PRO A 638 -15.79 -30.67 20.50
N PHE A 639 -14.70 -30.19 19.88
CA PHE A 639 -13.58 -29.60 20.61
C PHE A 639 -14.02 -28.43 21.49
N ALA A 640 -14.85 -27.52 20.95
CA ALA A 640 -15.36 -26.38 21.70
C ALA A 640 -16.22 -26.80 22.91
N PHE A 641 -16.84 -27.98 22.88
CA PHE A 641 -17.58 -28.55 24.00
C PHE A 641 -16.76 -29.55 24.84
N GLY A 642 -15.43 -29.58 24.69
CA GLY A 642 -14.52 -30.35 25.55
C GLY A 642 -14.19 -31.76 25.07
N ALA A 643 -14.58 -32.14 23.84
CA ALA A 643 -14.12 -33.37 23.23
C ALA A 643 -12.63 -33.28 22.83
N TYR A 644 -11.97 -34.44 22.71
CA TYR A 644 -10.57 -34.61 22.28
C TYR A 644 -9.47 -34.09 23.23
N TRP A 645 -9.79 -33.27 24.25
CA TRP A 645 -8.79 -32.74 25.17
C TRP A 645 -9.30 -32.65 26.61
N GLU A 646 -9.14 -33.75 27.36
CA GLU A 646 -9.71 -33.92 28.71
C GLU A 646 -9.27 -32.87 29.74
N LYS A 647 -8.07 -32.30 29.58
CA LYS A 647 -7.47 -31.32 30.50
C LYS A 647 -7.98 -29.88 30.35
N MET A 648 -8.79 -29.56 29.33
CA MET A 648 -9.25 -28.18 29.05
C MET A 648 -10.76 -27.96 29.24
N GLY A 649 -11.58 -29.02 29.24
CA GLY A 649 -13.01 -28.95 29.56
C GLY A 649 -13.92 -28.14 28.60
N GLY A 650 -13.37 -27.47 27.59
CA GLY A 650 -14.13 -26.69 26.60
C GLY A 650 -14.91 -25.53 27.19
N ILE A 651 -15.99 -25.12 26.53
CA ILE A 651 -16.96 -24.13 27.04
C ILE A 651 -17.55 -24.55 28.40
N PRO A 652 -17.92 -25.83 28.65
CA PRO A 652 -18.41 -26.24 29.97
C PRO A 652 -17.38 -26.01 31.10
N GLY A 653 -16.11 -26.37 30.87
CA GLY A 653 -15.02 -26.18 31.84
C GLY A 653 -14.65 -24.71 32.11
N PHE A 654 -15.15 -23.78 31.29
CA PHE A 654 -15.04 -22.35 31.56
C PHE A 654 -15.88 -21.91 32.77
N SER A 655 -16.99 -22.61 33.05
CA SER A 655 -17.93 -22.21 34.11
C SER A 655 -17.43 -22.51 35.52
N ASP A 656 -16.79 -23.66 35.73
CA ASP A 656 -16.31 -24.11 37.04
C ASP A 656 -14.78 -24.06 37.19
N LEU A 657 -14.05 -23.66 36.14
CA LEU A 657 -12.59 -23.62 36.09
C LEU A 657 -11.91 -24.95 36.50
N GLY A 658 -12.60 -26.08 36.28
CA GLY A 658 -12.13 -27.41 36.65
C GLY A 658 -12.46 -27.85 38.08
N LYS A 659 -13.13 -27.01 38.88
CA LYS A 659 -13.49 -27.31 40.28
C LYS A 659 -14.28 -28.60 40.44
N GLY A 660 -15.22 -28.89 39.54
CA GLY A 660 -16.05 -30.10 39.60
C GLY A 660 -15.28 -31.41 39.38
N LYS A 661 -14.05 -31.34 38.83
CA LYS A 661 -13.15 -32.48 38.65
C LYS A 661 -12.03 -32.53 39.69
N PHE A 662 -11.93 -31.53 40.56
CA PHE A 662 -10.94 -31.51 41.62
C PHE A 662 -11.30 -32.53 42.69
N ASN A 663 -10.42 -33.51 42.92
CA ASN A 663 -10.61 -34.46 44.00
C ASN A 663 -9.26 -34.82 44.64
N SER A 664 -8.99 -34.20 45.79
CA SER A 664 -7.78 -34.42 46.57
C SER A 664 -7.65 -35.86 47.10
N SER A 665 -8.75 -36.59 47.29
CA SER A 665 -8.73 -37.98 47.77
C SER A 665 -8.34 -38.98 46.67
N LEU A 666 -8.61 -38.65 45.41
CA LEU A 666 -8.28 -39.46 44.23
C LEU A 666 -6.97 -39.04 43.55
N GLY A 667 -6.25 -38.05 44.10
CA GLY A 667 -5.04 -37.47 43.50
C GLY A 667 -5.30 -36.69 42.20
N ILE A 668 -6.55 -36.29 41.94
CA ILE A 668 -6.93 -35.54 40.74
C ILE A 668 -6.85 -34.06 41.04
N PHE A 669 -5.76 -33.45 40.61
CA PHE A 669 -5.52 -32.01 40.75
C PHE A 669 -5.80 -31.29 39.42
N THR A 670 -6.64 -30.27 39.49
CA THR A 670 -7.03 -29.45 38.33
C THR A 670 -6.32 -28.11 38.38
N ASP A 671 -5.79 -27.67 37.23
CA ASP A 671 -5.20 -26.35 37.08
C ASP A 671 -6.13 -25.48 36.24
N ALA A 672 -6.72 -24.47 36.89
CA ALA A 672 -7.68 -23.54 36.30
C ALA A 672 -7.15 -22.81 35.06
N ARG A 673 -5.83 -22.66 34.91
CA ARG A 673 -5.23 -22.00 33.73
C ARG A 673 -5.53 -22.75 32.44
N TYR A 674 -5.49 -24.08 32.46
CA TYR A 674 -5.79 -24.88 31.27
C TYR A 674 -7.27 -24.81 30.90
N TYR A 675 -8.16 -24.83 31.89
CA TYR A 675 -9.60 -24.69 31.68
C TYR A 675 -9.99 -23.30 31.17
N LEU A 676 -9.36 -22.25 31.71
CA LEU A 676 -9.62 -20.88 31.28
C LEU A 676 -9.08 -20.63 29.86
N PHE A 677 -7.83 -21.03 29.57
CA PHE A 677 -7.26 -20.89 28.23
C PHE A 677 -8.00 -21.75 27.19
N GLY A 678 -8.31 -23.00 27.54
CA GLY A 678 -9.07 -23.92 26.71
C GLY A 678 -10.50 -23.44 26.43
N GLY A 679 -11.18 -22.90 27.44
CA GLY A 679 -12.50 -22.28 27.31
C GLY A 679 -12.47 -21.07 26.39
N VAL A 680 -11.48 -20.18 26.52
CA VAL A 680 -11.30 -19.02 25.63
C VAL A 680 -11.12 -19.44 24.17
N ILE A 681 -10.22 -20.40 23.91
CA ILE A 681 -10.02 -20.91 22.54
C ILE A 681 -11.31 -21.54 22.01
N SER A 682 -12.02 -22.30 22.84
CA SER A 682 -13.27 -22.95 22.49
C SER A 682 -14.36 -21.95 22.09
N VAL A 683 -14.53 -20.88 22.87
CA VAL A 683 -15.47 -19.79 22.56
C VAL A 683 -15.06 -19.09 21.26
N ILE A 684 -13.78 -18.77 21.09
CA ILE A 684 -13.28 -18.11 19.86
C ILE A 684 -13.57 -18.97 18.63
N LEU A 685 -13.20 -20.26 18.67
CA LEU A 685 -13.43 -21.18 17.55
C LEU A 685 -14.91 -21.37 17.26
N PHE A 686 -15.74 -21.49 18.29
CA PHE A 686 -17.19 -21.62 18.15
C PHE A 686 -17.82 -20.38 17.52
N VAL A 687 -17.41 -19.18 17.96
CA VAL A 687 -17.84 -17.91 17.36
C VAL A 687 -17.41 -17.82 15.89
N LEU A 688 -16.21 -18.26 15.53
CA LEU A 688 -15.76 -18.31 14.13
C LEU A 688 -16.64 -19.24 13.27
N VAL A 689 -17.07 -20.38 13.81
CA VAL A 689 -18.01 -21.28 13.13
C VAL A 689 -19.39 -20.63 12.96
N ILE A 690 -19.90 -19.93 13.98
CA ILE A 690 -21.17 -19.18 13.89
C ILE A 690 -21.07 -18.07 12.83
N ILE A 691 -19.96 -17.33 12.80
CA ILE A 691 -19.71 -16.31 11.77
C ILE A 691 -19.69 -16.95 10.39
N TYR A 692 -19.02 -18.09 10.22
CA TYR A 692 -19.00 -18.84 8.98
C TYR A 692 -20.42 -19.26 8.53
N PHE A 693 -21.24 -19.80 9.43
CA PHE A 693 -22.61 -20.25 9.13
C PHE A 693 -23.50 -19.06 8.76
N THR A 694 -23.37 -17.96 9.51
CA THR A 694 -24.12 -16.72 9.27
C THR A 694 -23.74 -16.07 7.94
N THR A 695 -22.44 -15.98 7.65
CA THR A 695 -21.95 -15.42 6.36
C THR A 695 -22.34 -16.28 5.18
N SER A 696 -22.35 -17.60 5.32
CA SER A 696 -22.89 -18.53 4.34
C SER A 696 -24.39 -18.29 4.08
N ALA A 697 -25.19 -18.14 5.13
CA ALA A 697 -26.62 -17.85 5.02
C ALA A 697 -26.90 -16.49 4.33
N ILE A 698 -26.14 -15.45 4.67
CA ILE A 698 -26.21 -14.12 4.01
C ILE A 698 -25.81 -14.24 2.53
N SER A 699 -24.75 -14.97 2.24
CA SER A 699 -24.29 -15.27 0.87
C SER A 699 -25.38 -15.98 0.06
N ALA A 700 -25.99 -17.02 0.63
CA ALA A 700 -27.08 -17.77 0.02
C ALA A 700 -28.29 -16.88 -0.26
N ASN A 701 -28.67 -16.00 0.69
CA ASN A 701 -29.74 -15.02 0.48
C ASN A 701 -29.46 -14.10 -0.71
N ARG A 702 -28.23 -13.58 -0.81
CA ARG A 702 -27.83 -12.67 -1.89
C ARG A 702 -27.88 -13.36 -3.25
N VAL A 703 -27.36 -14.59 -3.35
CA VAL A 703 -27.38 -15.35 -4.61
C VAL A 703 -28.80 -15.74 -4.99
N ALA A 704 -29.62 -16.20 -4.04
CA ALA A 704 -31.03 -16.51 -4.29
C ALA A 704 -31.82 -15.28 -4.74
N ARG A 705 -31.61 -14.12 -4.10
CA ARG A 705 -32.24 -12.85 -4.51
C ARG A 705 -31.85 -12.47 -5.93
N ASN A 706 -30.58 -12.62 -6.30
CA ASN A 706 -30.12 -12.31 -7.66
C ASN A 706 -30.70 -13.29 -8.68
N LEU A 707 -30.78 -14.58 -8.34
CA LEU A 707 -31.39 -15.62 -9.15
C LEU A 707 -32.86 -15.31 -9.44
N GLU A 708 -33.62 -14.90 -8.42
CA GLU A 708 -35.04 -14.52 -8.53
C GLU A 708 -35.28 -13.25 -9.35
N ARG A 709 -34.25 -12.41 -9.50
CA ARG A 709 -34.28 -11.20 -10.35
C ARG A 709 -33.89 -11.49 -11.80
N GLY A 710 -33.58 -12.75 -12.14
CA GLY A 710 -33.12 -13.17 -13.47
C GLY A 710 -31.61 -13.25 -13.65
N CYS A 711 -30.80 -12.94 -12.64
CA CYS A 711 -29.34 -12.97 -12.77
C CYS A 711 -28.79 -14.40 -12.53
N ARG A 712 -27.94 -14.89 -13.45
CA ARG A 712 -27.30 -16.21 -13.30
C ARG A 712 -26.28 -16.21 -12.15
N PRO A 713 -26.19 -17.26 -11.32
CA PRO A 713 -25.13 -17.37 -10.31
C PRO A 713 -23.74 -17.38 -10.95
N SER A 714 -22.77 -16.79 -10.27
CA SER A 714 -21.38 -16.81 -10.72
C SER A 714 -20.82 -18.24 -10.75
N LYS A 715 -19.93 -18.55 -11.69
CA LYS A 715 -19.19 -19.82 -11.71
C LYS A 715 -17.89 -19.74 -10.92
N TRP A 716 -17.31 -20.91 -10.64
CA TRP A 716 -15.98 -21.05 -10.03
C TRP A 716 -14.88 -20.24 -10.70
N SER A 717 -14.96 -20.07 -12.03
CA SER A 717 -14.01 -19.25 -12.79
C SER A 717 -13.95 -17.81 -12.27
N HIS A 718 -15.08 -17.24 -11.86
CA HIS A 718 -15.14 -15.90 -11.28
C HIS A 718 -14.48 -15.88 -9.90
N THR A 719 -14.78 -16.86 -9.04
CA THR A 719 -14.16 -17.00 -7.72
C THR A 719 -12.64 -17.13 -7.85
N LYS A 720 -12.17 -17.96 -8.80
CA LYS A 720 -10.74 -18.12 -9.08
C LYS A 720 -10.09 -16.83 -9.59
N ARG A 721 -10.77 -16.09 -10.49
CA ARG A 721 -10.28 -14.78 -10.97
C ARG A 721 -10.21 -13.77 -9.82
N TRP A 722 -11.22 -13.75 -8.96
CA TRP A 722 -11.23 -12.89 -7.76
C TRP A 722 -10.11 -13.28 -6.79
N LEU A 723 -9.94 -14.56 -6.48
CA LEU A 723 -8.85 -15.08 -5.63
C LEU A 723 -7.45 -14.78 -6.20
N ASN A 724 -7.30 -14.73 -7.52
CA ASN A 724 -6.02 -14.35 -8.16
C ASN A 724 -5.79 -12.83 -8.23
N THR A 725 -6.81 -12.02 -7.93
CA THR A 725 -6.73 -10.55 -7.99
C THR A 725 -6.98 -9.99 -6.59
N SER A 726 -8.17 -9.44 -6.32
CA SER A 726 -8.50 -8.76 -5.06
C SER A 726 -8.59 -9.70 -3.86
N GLY A 727 -8.83 -10.99 -4.07
CA GLY A 727 -8.95 -12.01 -3.01
C GLY A 727 -7.60 -12.61 -2.57
N PHE A 728 -6.52 -12.42 -3.33
CA PHE A 728 -5.22 -13.01 -3.03
C PHE A 728 -4.65 -12.55 -1.68
N PRO A 729 -4.66 -11.24 -1.34
CA PRO A 729 -4.15 -10.79 -0.04
C PRO A 729 -4.93 -11.40 1.13
N TRP A 730 -6.24 -11.53 1.02
CA TRP A 730 -7.07 -12.13 2.06
C TRP A 730 -6.71 -13.61 2.27
N LEU A 731 -6.58 -14.38 1.19
CA LEU A 731 -6.26 -15.80 1.25
C LEU A 731 -4.92 -16.05 1.95
N ILE A 732 -3.88 -15.29 1.57
CA ILE A 732 -2.53 -15.49 2.11
C ILE A 732 -2.42 -15.00 3.57
N SER A 733 -3.28 -14.09 4.00
CA SER A 733 -3.32 -13.61 5.38
C SER A 733 -4.05 -14.55 6.34
N ILE A 734 -4.88 -15.49 5.88
CA ILE A 734 -5.66 -16.39 6.77
C ILE A 734 -4.77 -17.11 7.80
N PRO A 735 -3.66 -17.76 7.44
CA PRO A 735 -2.78 -18.40 8.44
C PRO A 735 -2.23 -17.41 9.47
N GLY A 736 -1.91 -16.19 9.04
CA GLY A 736 -1.47 -15.11 9.92
C GLY A 736 -2.55 -14.68 10.92
N TRP A 737 -3.80 -14.52 10.48
CA TRP A 737 -4.92 -14.22 11.37
C TRP A 737 -5.19 -15.37 12.35
N MET A 738 -5.10 -16.62 11.91
CA MET A 738 -5.25 -17.78 12.80
C MET A 738 -4.17 -17.80 13.89
N LEU A 739 -2.90 -17.59 13.51
CA LEU A 739 -1.80 -17.49 14.48
C LEU A 739 -1.98 -16.28 15.41
N MET A 740 -2.42 -15.13 14.90
CA MET A 740 -2.67 -13.95 15.72
C MET A 740 -3.80 -14.17 16.73
N ILE A 741 -4.88 -14.83 16.32
CA ILE A 741 -5.98 -15.19 17.22
C ILE A 741 -5.49 -16.13 18.32
N PHE A 742 -4.71 -17.15 17.98
CA PHE A 742 -4.22 -18.15 18.93
C PHE A 742 -3.09 -17.66 19.84
N ILE A 743 -2.10 -16.94 19.30
CA ILE A 743 -0.88 -16.52 20.02
C ILE A 743 -1.07 -15.19 20.74
N VAL A 744 -1.92 -14.29 20.22
CA VAL A 744 -2.08 -12.93 20.77
C VAL A 744 -3.44 -12.78 21.43
N ILE A 745 -4.54 -13.00 20.70
CA ILE A 745 -5.89 -12.70 21.22
C ILE A 745 -6.24 -13.65 22.37
N ALA A 746 -6.03 -14.96 22.21
CA ALA A 746 -6.41 -15.92 23.25
C ALA A 746 -5.69 -15.68 24.59
N PRO A 747 -4.35 -15.48 24.66
CA PRO A 747 -3.68 -15.14 25.92
C PRO A 747 -4.12 -13.78 26.50
N VAL A 748 -4.37 -12.77 25.67
CA VAL A 748 -4.85 -11.46 26.16
C VAL A 748 -6.23 -11.60 26.81
N VAL A 749 -7.17 -12.26 26.14
CA VAL A 749 -8.50 -12.52 26.69
C VAL A 749 -8.41 -13.37 27.96
N THR A 750 -7.56 -14.38 27.96
CA THR A 750 -7.27 -15.22 29.15
C THR A 750 -6.76 -14.37 30.31
N SER A 751 -5.81 -13.45 30.08
CA SER A 751 -5.28 -12.55 31.10
C SER A 751 -6.37 -11.61 31.65
N VAL A 752 -7.21 -11.04 30.79
CA VAL A 752 -8.35 -10.23 31.22
C VAL A 752 -9.27 -11.04 32.12
N LEU A 753 -9.57 -12.29 31.76
CA LEU A 753 -10.46 -13.15 32.52
C LEU A 753 -9.85 -13.60 33.86
N ILE A 754 -8.54 -13.86 33.91
CA ILE A 754 -7.82 -14.13 35.17
C ILE A 754 -7.95 -12.95 36.15
N SER A 755 -8.09 -11.71 35.67
CA SER A 755 -8.29 -10.56 36.56
C SER A 755 -9.62 -10.57 37.34
N PHE A 756 -10.58 -11.42 36.96
CA PHE A 756 -11.88 -11.59 37.63
C PHE A 756 -11.95 -12.86 38.50
N THR A 757 -10.83 -13.53 38.74
CA THR A 757 -10.74 -14.72 39.60
C THR A 757 -9.94 -14.43 40.88
N ASN A 758 -10.02 -15.32 41.86
CA ASN A 758 -9.23 -15.26 43.09
C ASN A 758 -7.82 -15.87 42.93
N TYR A 759 -7.33 -16.01 41.69
CA TYR A 759 -6.09 -16.70 41.38
C TYR A 759 -4.87 -15.96 41.93
N GLY A 760 -4.01 -16.70 42.64
CA GLY A 760 -2.81 -16.16 43.27
C GLY A 760 -2.31 -17.04 44.41
N PHE A 761 -1.42 -16.51 45.24
CA PHE A 761 -0.74 -17.23 46.33
C PHE A 761 -1.64 -18.14 47.20
N MET A 762 -2.87 -17.71 47.48
CA MET A 762 -3.82 -18.48 48.31
C MET A 762 -4.62 -19.55 47.55
N HIS A 763 -4.64 -19.53 46.22
CA HIS A 763 -5.42 -20.41 45.34
C HIS A 763 -4.54 -20.95 44.19
N GLU A 764 -3.28 -21.26 44.48
CA GLU A 764 -2.32 -21.74 43.49
C GLU A 764 -2.49 -23.25 43.21
N ALA A 765 -2.47 -23.61 41.94
CA ALA A 765 -2.49 -25.02 41.51
C ALA A 765 -1.18 -25.72 41.89
N PRO A 766 -1.17 -27.05 42.16
CA PRO A 766 -2.27 -28.00 42.02
C PRO A 766 -3.15 -28.17 43.27
N GLY A 767 -2.81 -27.57 44.41
CA GLY A 767 -3.40 -27.93 45.72
C GLY A 767 -4.72 -27.26 46.07
N ARG A 768 -5.13 -26.21 45.35
CA ARG A 768 -6.34 -25.43 45.64
C ARG A 768 -7.10 -25.04 44.36
N THR A 769 -8.42 -24.96 44.47
CA THR A 769 -9.30 -24.57 43.36
C THR A 769 -9.37 -23.05 43.21
N VAL A 770 -9.59 -22.59 41.98
CA VAL A 770 -9.77 -21.18 41.63
C VAL A 770 -11.25 -20.93 41.34
N ASP A 771 -11.79 -19.84 41.85
CA ASP A 771 -13.19 -19.46 41.69
C ASP A 771 -13.33 -18.12 40.96
N TRP A 772 -14.47 -17.96 40.28
CA TRP A 772 -14.90 -16.68 39.75
C TRP A 772 -15.40 -15.79 40.88
N VAL A 773 -14.71 -14.67 41.14
CA VAL A 773 -15.07 -13.69 42.18
C VAL A 773 -15.56 -12.37 41.58
N GLY A 774 -15.57 -12.27 40.25
CA GLY A 774 -16.08 -11.11 39.53
C GLY A 774 -15.34 -9.82 39.90
N LEU A 775 -16.07 -8.80 40.33
CA LEU A 775 -15.52 -7.49 40.68
C LEU A 775 -14.89 -7.43 42.08
N GLU A 776 -15.03 -8.47 42.91
CA GLU A 776 -14.43 -8.50 44.25
C GLU A 776 -12.91 -8.38 44.19
N GLN A 777 -12.28 -9.06 43.22
CA GLN A 777 -10.84 -8.97 42.97
C GLN A 777 -10.41 -7.54 42.58
N TRP A 778 -11.25 -6.81 41.86
CA TRP A 778 -11.01 -5.40 41.54
C TRP A 778 -11.22 -4.50 42.76
N GLY A 779 -12.13 -4.86 43.66
CA GLY A 779 -12.34 -4.19 44.95
C GLY A 779 -11.13 -4.24 45.89
N LYS A 780 -10.27 -5.27 45.78
CA LYS A 780 -9.03 -5.38 46.57
C LYS A 780 -8.07 -4.21 46.36
N TRP A 781 -8.19 -3.46 45.26
CA TRP A 781 -7.41 -2.24 45.05
C TRP A 781 -7.60 -1.21 46.18
N TRP A 782 -8.78 -1.17 46.82
CA TRP A 782 -9.04 -0.27 47.95
C TRP A 782 -8.32 -0.73 49.22
N ILE A 783 -8.23 -2.03 49.44
CA ILE A 783 -7.43 -2.61 50.53
C ILE A 783 -5.94 -2.37 50.27
N PHE A 784 -5.49 -2.62 49.04
CA PHE A 784 -4.10 -2.42 48.63
C PHE A 784 -3.66 -0.96 48.73
N ARG A 785 -4.58 0.00 48.60
CA ARG A 785 -4.30 1.42 48.83
C ARG A 785 -3.76 1.69 50.24
N GLU A 786 -4.32 1.04 51.25
CA GLU A 786 -3.87 1.15 52.65
C GLU A 786 -2.46 0.53 52.82
N LEU A 787 -2.11 -0.45 51.98
CA LEU A 787 -0.79 -1.08 51.90
C LEU A 787 0.21 -0.33 51.00
N ASN A 788 0.03 0.98 50.80
CA ASN A 788 0.89 1.85 49.97
C ASN A 788 0.92 1.51 48.46
N LEU A 789 -0.11 0.86 47.90
CA LEU A 789 -0.16 0.57 46.45
C LEU A 789 -0.01 1.82 45.58
N ALA A 790 -0.60 2.95 46.00
CA ALA A 790 -0.50 4.21 45.27
C ALA A 790 0.95 4.68 45.09
N LEU A 791 1.79 4.45 46.11
CA LEU A 791 3.20 4.77 46.08
C LEU A 791 3.97 3.86 45.10
N SER A 792 3.71 2.55 45.11
CA SER A 792 4.31 1.60 44.16
C SER A 792 3.93 1.93 42.71
N ILE A 793 2.64 2.19 42.45
CA ILE A 793 2.14 2.58 41.13
C ILE A 793 2.81 3.88 40.69
N GLN A 794 2.89 4.89 41.55
CA GLN A 794 3.55 6.16 41.22
C GLN A 794 5.03 5.96 40.89
N ARG A 795 5.77 5.20 41.72
CA ARG A 795 7.19 4.89 41.52
C ARG A 795 7.44 4.24 40.16
N VAL A 796 6.69 3.18 39.85
CA VAL A 796 6.82 2.42 38.60
C VAL A 796 6.35 3.23 37.40
N LEU A 797 5.21 3.93 37.48
CA LEU A 797 4.69 4.71 36.35
C LEU A 797 5.58 5.90 35.99
N VAL A 798 6.05 6.67 36.99
CA VAL A 798 6.94 7.82 36.75
C VAL A 798 8.20 7.35 36.05
N TRP A 799 8.83 6.28 36.56
CA TRP A 799 10.00 5.71 35.89
C TRP A 799 9.66 5.15 34.51
N THR A 800 8.55 4.43 34.33
CA THR A 800 8.14 3.88 33.03
C THR A 800 7.94 4.99 32.00
N ILE A 801 7.36 6.13 32.37
CA ILE A 801 7.19 7.28 31.47
C ILE A 801 8.56 7.85 31.09
N ILE A 802 9.42 8.14 32.08
CA ILE A 802 10.77 8.67 31.84
C ILE A 802 11.57 7.72 30.94
N TRP A 803 11.58 6.43 31.30
CA TRP A 803 12.18 5.34 30.54
C TRP A 803 11.66 5.31 29.10
N THR A 804 10.35 5.29 28.90
CA THR A 804 9.73 5.19 27.57
C THR A 804 10.15 6.36 26.68
N PHE A 805 10.08 7.59 27.20
CA PHE A 805 10.45 8.76 26.43
C PHE A 805 11.95 8.82 26.16
N ALA A 806 12.79 8.58 27.16
CA ALA A 806 14.24 8.66 26.99
C ALA A 806 14.76 7.53 26.07
N SER A 807 14.34 6.30 26.31
CA SER A 807 14.81 5.10 25.62
C SER A 807 14.18 4.87 24.24
N ALA A 808 13.13 5.61 23.88
CA ALA A 808 12.65 5.71 22.50
C ALA A 808 13.29 6.90 21.77
N THR A 809 13.29 8.09 22.39
CA THR A 809 13.69 9.34 21.72
C THR A 809 15.19 9.38 21.41
N LEU A 810 16.05 8.93 22.34
CA LEU A 810 17.50 8.94 22.11
C LEU A 810 17.93 8.03 20.96
N PRO A 811 17.53 6.74 20.87
CA PRO A 811 17.85 5.93 19.70
C PRO A 811 17.22 6.47 18.42
N ILE A 812 16.04 7.11 18.48
CA ILE A 812 15.47 7.81 17.33
C ILE A 812 16.42 8.93 16.86
N ILE A 813 16.83 9.83 17.75
CA ILE A 813 17.72 10.95 17.43
C ILE A 813 19.05 10.44 16.86
N VAL A 814 19.70 9.52 17.55
CA VAL A 814 21.02 8.99 17.16
C VAL A 814 20.91 8.23 15.83
N GLY A 815 19.94 7.32 15.69
CA GLY A 815 19.75 6.54 14.47
C GLY A 815 19.41 7.42 13.27
N PHE A 816 18.58 8.46 13.47
CA PHE A 816 18.23 9.42 12.43
C PHE A 816 19.42 10.28 12.01
N ALA A 817 20.19 10.79 12.99
CA ALA A 817 21.41 11.57 12.73
C ALA A 817 22.43 10.75 11.93
N VAL A 818 22.74 9.55 12.39
CA VAL A 818 23.68 8.64 11.72
C VAL A 818 23.16 8.23 10.33
N ALA A 819 21.86 7.97 10.17
CA ALA A 819 21.29 7.62 8.88
C ALA A 819 21.40 8.76 7.87
N ILE A 820 21.13 10.00 8.26
CA ILE A 820 21.29 11.17 7.39
C ILE A 820 22.76 11.33 6.98
N LEU A 821 23.68 11.22 7.95
CA LEU A 821 25.11 11.33 7.68
C LEU A 821 25.58 10.27 6.68
N VAL A 822 25.31 9.00 6.93
CA VAL A 822 25.77 7.89 6.07
C VAL A 822 25.13 7.94 4.68
N ASN A 823 23.88 8.39 4.55
CA ASN A 823 23.21 8.49 3.24
C ASN A 823 23.66 9.72 2.43
N ASN A 824 24.32 10.71 3.03
CA ASN A 824 24.82 11.89 2.32
C ASN A 824 25.83 11.53 1.22
N HIS A 825 25.66 12.07 0.00
CA HIS A 825 26.52 11.79 -1.16
C HIS A 825 28.02 12.10 -0.95
N ARG A 826 28.36 12.99 -0.01
CA ARG A 826 29.74 13.40 0.29
C ARG A 826 30.56 12.37 1.07
N ILE A 827 29.92 11.45 1.79
CA ILE A 827 30.61 10.43 2.59
C ILE A 827 31.18 9.33 1.67
N LYS A 828 32.49 9.12 1.72
CA LYS A 828 33.19 7.99 1.10
C LYS A 828 33.19 6.79 2.08
N GLY A 829 33.24 5.56 1.57
CA GLY A 829 33.31 4.36 2.42
C GLY A 829 32.00 3.97 3.12
N LYS A 830 30.84 4.44 2.64
CA LYS A 830 29.50 4.21 3.25
C LYS A 830 29.19 2.77 3.65
N LYS A 831 29.72 1.79 2.91
CA LYS A 831 29.52 0.35 3.20
C LYS A 831 30.12 -0.05 4.56
N ILE A 832 31.28 0.49 4.91
CA ILE A 832 31.97 0.21 6.18
C ILE A 832 31.18 0.83 7.33
N PHE A 833 30.83 2.11 7.23
CA PHE A 833 30.00 2.78 8.24
C PHE A 833 28.66 2.08 8.44
N ARG A 834 28.00 1.67 7.34
CA ARG A 834 26.75 0.90 7.41
C ARG A 834 26.94 -0.43 8.15
N LEU A 835 28.05 -1.14 7.90
CA LEU A 835 28.36 -2.37 8.63
C LEU A 835 28.49 -2.10 10.12
N ILE A 836 29.32 -1.13 10.52
CA ILE A 836 29.58 -0.77 11.93
C ILE A 836 28.28 -0.43 12.67
N TYR A 837 27.44 0.44 12.10
CA TYR A 837 26.20 0.90 12.77
C TYR A 837 25.08 -0.15 12.80
N ILE A 838 25.18 -1.24 12.03
CA ILE A 838 24.20 -2.34 12.07
C ILE A 838 24.57 -3.39 13.13
N VAL A 839 25.85 -3.52 13.49
CA VAL A 839 26.34 -4.55 14.43
C VAL A 839 25.50 -4.66 15.72
N PRO A 840 25.12 -3.56 16.40
CA PRO A 840 24.34 -3.63 17.64
C PRO A 840 23.00 -4.35 17.50
N TRP A 841 22.41 -4.33 16.30
CA TRP A 841 21.15 -5.03 15.99
C TRP A 841 21.38 -6.42 15.37
N ALA A 842 22.53 -6.65 14.76
CA ALA A 842 22.89 -7.95 14.18
C ALA A 842 23.18 -9.02 15.26
N ILE A 843 23.68 -8.60 16.42
CA ILE A 843 23.91 -9.47 17.57
C ILE A 843 22.60 -9.61 18.36
N PRO A 844 22.18 -10.82 18.77
CA PRO A 844 20.99 -10.99 19.60
C PRO A 844 21.07 -10.16 20.89
N ALA A 845 20.02 -9.37 21.15
CA ALA A 845 20.02 -8.38 22.22
C ALA A 845 20.33 -8.97 23.61
N PHE A 846 19.86 -10.19 23.92
CA PHE A 846 20.13 -10.81 25.23
C PHE A 846 21.63 -11.06 25.45
N VAL A 847 22.38 -11.45 24.41
CA VAL A 847 23.83 -11.67 24.48
C VAL A 847 24.53 -10.35 24.78
N THR A 848 24.18 -9.30 24.05
CA THR A 848 24.69 -7.95 24.27
C THR A 848 24.39 -7.45 25.69
N ILE A 849 23.16 -7.61 26.17
CA ILE A 849 22.74 -7.10 27.49
C ILE A 849 23.51 -7.82 28.59
N LEU A 850 23.65 -9.15 28.53
CA LEU A 850 24.41 -9.92 29.50
C LEU A 850 25.91 -9.61 29.45
N PHE A 851 26.47 -9.43 28.24
CA PHE A 851 27.85 -8.99 28.06
C PHE A 851 28.10 -7.62 28.71
N LEU A 852 27.22 -6.65 28.46
CA LEU A 852 27.33 -5.31 29.05
C LEU A 852 27.10 -5.35 30.56
N LYS A 853 26.19 -6.19 31.06
CA LYS A 853 26.01 -6.41 32.50
C LYS A 853 27.30 -6.87 33.17
N SER A 854 27.98 -7.86 32.59
CA SER A 854 29.28 -8.32 33.08
C SER A 854 30.35 -7.23 32.94
N GLY A 855 30.35 -6.46 31.85
CA GLY A 855 31.30 -5.37 31.63
C GLY A 855 31.16 -4.20 32.61
N PHE A 856 29.93 -3.91 33.07
CA PHE A 856 29.59 -2.85 34.04
C PHE A 856 29.51 -3.36 35.49
N GLN A 857 30.19 -4.46 35.84
CA GLN A 857 30.34 -4.85 37.26
C GLN A 857 31.25 -3.87 38.01
N SER A 858 31.12 -3.81 39.33
CA SER A 858 31.84 -2.85 40.17
C SER A 858 33.30 -3.23 40.45
N ASP A 859 33.71 -4.43 40.03
CA ASP A 859 35.05 -4.97 40.27
C ASP A 859 36.11 -4.29 39.38
N GLU A 860 37.36 -4.22 39.86
CA GLU A 860 38.51 -3.71 39.10
C GLU A 860 38.80 -4.51 37.83
N GLY A 861 38.50 -5.82 37.86
CA GLY A 861 38.62 -6.72 36.72
C GLY A 861 37.49 -6.62 35.69
N SER A 862 36.44 -5.84 35.95
CA SER A 862 35.36 -5.62 34.98
C SER A 862 35.86 -4.88 33.74
N LEU A 863 35.33 -5.23 32.57
CA LEU A 863 35.87 -4.76 31.29
C LEU A 863 36.00 -3.23 31.22
N PHE A 864 34.96 -2.49 31.63
CA PHE A 864 34.98 -1.03 31.51
C PHE A 864 35.85 -0.36 32.58
N ASN A 865 35.84 -0.82 33.83
CA ASN A 865 36.77 -0.29 34.84
C ASN A 865 38.22 -0.60 34.47
N LEU A 866 38.53 -1.81 34.00
CA LEU A 866 39.87 -2.20 33.55
C LEU A 866 40.37 -1.33 32.41
N ILE A 867 39.53 -1.04 31.41
CA ILE A 867 39.89 -0.15 30.29
C ILE A 867 40.12 1.28 30.79
N LEU A 868 39.22 1.82 31.62
CA LEU A 868 39.32 3.21 32.11
C LEU A 868 40.52 3.42 33.04
N LEU A 869 40.84 2.43 33.89
CA LEU A 869 42.02 2.43 34.76
C LEU A 869 43.31 2.35 33.92
N LYS A 870 43.38 1.43 32.94
CA LYS A 870 44.56 1.29 32.07
C LYS A 870 44.82 2.50 31.18
N LEU A 871 43.77 3.19 30.74
CA LEU A 871 43.88 4.43 29.96
C LEU A 871 44.14 5.67 30.83
N GLY A 872 44.16 5.54 32.16
CA GLY A 872 44.40 6.64 33.10
C GLY A 872 43.24 7.65 33.22
N PHE A 873 42.04 7.29 32.76
CA PHE A 873 40.86 8.17 32.87
C PHE A 873 40.27 8.19 34.28
N ILE A 874 40.50 7.14 35.07
CA ILE A 874 40.06 7.04 36.47
C ILE A 874 41.20 6.47 37.32
N SER A 875 41.26 6.87 38.59
CA SER A 875 42.27 6.39 39.55
C SER A 875 41.75 5.30 40.49
N LYS A 876 40.42 5.09 40.52
CA LYS A 876 39.73 4.07 41.32
C LYS A 876 38.59 3.46 40.50
N PRO A 877 38.25 2.18 40.70
CA PRO A 877 37.12 1.56 40.01
C PRO A 877 35.81 2.30 40.33
N ILE A 878 34.97 2.49 39.31
CA ILE A 878 33.64 3.07 39.48
C ILE A 878 32.69 1.94 39.89
N ASP A 879 31.98 2.13 41.00
CA ASP A 879 30.85 1.29 41.34
C ASP A 879 29.61 1.71 40.51
N TRP A 880 29.45 1.06 39.36
CA TRP A 880 28.35 1.32 38.44
C TRP A 880 26.97 0.95 39.03
N TRP A 881 26.94 0.17 40.10
CA TRP A 881 25.72 -0.30 40.76
C TRP A 881 25.37 0.48 42.04
N ALA A 882 26.30 1.29 42.57
CA ALA A 882 26.11 2.03 43.81
C ALA A 882 24.94 3.02 43.80
N SER A 883 24.66 3.67 42.65
CA SER A 883 23.60 4.68 42.57
C SER A 883 22.50 4.34 41.58
N VAL A 884 21.25 4.57 42.01
CA VAL A 884 20.04 4.40 41.20
C VAL A 884 20.13 5.20 39.90
N ASN A 885 20.65 6.43 39.96
CA ASN A 885 20.74 7.31 38.80
C ASN A 885 21.74 6.79 37.76
N ILE A 886 22.85 6.19 38.19
CA ILE A 886 23.83 5.57 37.28
C ILE A 886 23.17 4.39 36.55
N ILE A 887 22.53 3.46 37.26
CA ILE A 887 21.90 2.29 36.63
C ILE A 887 20.79 2.71 35.66
N LYS A 888 19.94 3.67 36.05
CA LYS A 888 18.90 4.24 35.17
C LYS A 888 19.50 4.85 33.89
N THR A 889 20.63 5.55 34.02
CA THR A 889 21.33 6.14 32.88
C THR A 889 21.95 5.07 31.98
N LEU A 890 22.58 4.04 32.57
CA LEU A 890 23.15 2.91 31.85
C LEU A 890 22.09 2.16 31.04
N LEU A 891 20.92 1.88 31.63
CA LEU A 891 19.82 1.25 30.91
C LEU A 891 19.42 2.04 29.65
N ILE A 892 19.32 3.37 29.77
CA ILE A 892 18.98 4.26 28.65
C ILE A 892 20.10 4.26 27.59
N ILE A 893 21.37 4.29 27.99
CA ILE A 893 22.52 4.25 27.09
C ILE A 893 22.56 2.92 26.33
N ILE A 894 22.41 1.80 27.02
CA ILE A 894 22.41 0.47 26.42
C ILE A 894 21.24 0.34 25.44
N GLN A 895 20.04 0.79 25.82
CA GLN A 895 18.89 0.78 24.92
C GLN A 895 19.10 1.71 23.71
N THR A 896 19.78 2.84 23.89
CA THR A 896 20.14 3.74 22.78
C THR A 896 21.13 3.06 21.83
N TRP A 897 22.13 2.38 22.37
CA TRP A 897 23.13 1.64 21.59
C TRP A 897 22.51 0.50 20.78
N ILE A 898 21.58 -0.27 21.34
CA ILE A 898 20.88 -1.32 20.60
C ILE A 898 19.86 -0.72 19.62
N GLY A 899 19.03 0.22 20.10
CA GLY A 899 17.90 0.76 19.36
C GLY A 899 18.27 1.65 18.17
N HIS A 900 19.40 2.38 18.24
CA HIS A 900 19.76 3.29 17.15
C HIS A 900 20.04 2.55 15.84
N ALA A 901 20.54 1.31 15.90
CA ALA A 901 20.85 0.50 14.73
C ALA A 901 19.58 0.13 13.93
N TRP A 902 18.49 -0.21 14.64
CA TRP A 902 17.19 -0.45 14.01
C TRP A 902 16.62 0.83 13.37
N ILE A 903 16.65 1.96 14.09
CA ILE A 903 16.22 3.27 13.55
C ILE A 903 17.07 3.65 12.34
N PHE A 904 18.38 3.46 12.42
CA PHE A 904 19.32 3.75 11.35
C PHE A 904 18.95 2.99 10.07
N MET A 905 18.65 1.69 10.19
CA MET A 905 18.22 0.85 9.07
C MET A 905 16.87 1.31 8.51
N LEU A 906 15.91 1.57 9.39
CA LEU A 906 14.58 2.04 9.03
C LEU A 906 14.64 3.35 8.23
N VAL A 907 15.36 4.34 8.75
CA VAL A 907 15.50 5.66 8.13
C VAL A 907 16.30 5.56 6.83
N THR A 908 17.36 4.74 6.80
CA THR A 908 18.16 4.52 5.59
C THR A 908 17.35 3.90 4.45
N GLY A 909 16.52 2.89 4.74
CA GLY A 909 15.66 2.26 3.75
C GLY A 909 14.61 3.22 3.19
N ASN A 910 13.96 4.00 4.06
CA ASN A 910 12.95 4.97 3.64
C ASN A 910 13.56 6.15 2.88
N LEU A 911 14.71 6.67 3.29
CA LEU A 911 15.43 7.71 2.55
C LEU A 911 15.76 7.29 1.12
N GLN A 912 16.10 6.02 0.90
CA GLN A 912 16.41 5.47 -0.42
C GLN A 912 15.17 5.25 -1.30
N SER A 913 13.98 5.18 -0.70
CA SER A 913 12.71 5.02 -1.43
C SER A 913 12.16 6.32 -2.01
N ILE A 914 12.65 7.48 -1.55
CA ILE A 914 12.20 8.79 -2.04
C ILE A 914 12.74 8.98 -3.48
N PRO A 915 11.86 9.16 -4.49
CA PRO A 915 12.28 9.35 -5.88
C PRO A 915 13.19 10.58 -6.03
N LYS A 916 14.20 10.47 -6.89
CA LYS A 916 15.14 11.57 -7.14
C LYS A 916 14.47 12.76 -7.82
N ASP A 917 13.47 12.50 -8.64
CA ASP A 917 12.72 13.48 -9.43
C ASP A 917 12.09 14.57 -8.55
N ILE A 918 11.70 14.24 -7.31
CA ILE A 918 11.16 15.21 -6.33
C ILE A 918 12.24 16.22 -5.91
N TYR A 919 13.49 15.75 -5.73
CA TYR A 919 14.62 16.62 -5.40
C TYR A 919 15.05 17.48 -6.59
N GLU A 920 14.95 16.94 -7.81
CA GLU A 920 15.23 17.67 -9.05
C GLU A 920 14.20 18.77 -9.29
N ALA A 921 12.90 18.46 -9.17
CA ALA A 921 11.82 19.44 -9.24
C ALA A 921 11.99 20.57 -8.20
N GLY A 922 12.25 20.23 -6.94
CA GLY A 922 12.52 21.23 -5.91
C GLY A 922 13.76 22.09 -6.20
N SER A 923 14.78 21.51 -6.85
CA SER A 923 15.98 22.25 -7.25
C SER A 923 15.73 23.22 -8.41
N ILE A 924 14.83 22.85 -9.34
CA ILE A 924 14.32 23.73 -10.41
C ILE A 924 13.56 24.91 -9.80
N ASP A 925 12.75 24.67 -8.76
CA ASP A 925 12.04 25.71 -7.99
C ASP A 925 12.96 26.54 -7.06
N GLY A 926 14.29 26.35 -7.15
CA GLY A 926 15.28 27.12 -6.41
C GLY A 926 15.53 26.66 -4.96
N ALA A 927 14.99 25.52 -4.53
CA ALA A 927 15.32 24.93 -3.24
C ALA A 927 16.69 24.23 -3.29
N ARG A 928 17.59 24.56 -2.35
CA ARG A 928 18.91 23.93 -2.23
C ARG A 928 19.25 23.61 -0.77
N GLY A 929 20.04 22.55 -0.57
CA GLY A 929 20.61 22.18 0.74
C GLY A 929 19.55 22.00 1.83
N TRP A 930 19.60 22.85 2.87
CA TRP A 930 18.69 22.79 4.01
C TRP A 930 17.20 22.98 3.63
N LYS A 931 16.90 23.73 2.56
CA LYS A 931 15.51 23.90 2.09
C LYS A 931 14.95 22.57 1.56
N LEU A 932 15.70 21.84 0.74
CA LEU A 932 15.30 20.51 0.26
C LEU A 932 15.14 19.55 1.45
N PHE A 933 16.06 19.58 2.40
CA PHE A 933 16.00 18.71 3.57
C PHE A 933 14.77 18.99 4.46
N LYS A 934 14.52 20.26 4.82
CA LYS A 934 13.42 20.66 5.71
C LYS A 934 12.03 20.53 5.07
N TYR A 935 11.90 20.86 3.78
CA TYR A 935 10.60 20.92 3.11
C TYR A 935 10.25 19.67 2.30
N LEU A 936 11.23 18.87 1.87
CA LEU A 936 10.98 17.64 1.10
C LEU A 936 11.40 16.39 1.88
N THR A 937 12.67 16.30 2.31
CA THR A 937 13.18 15.07 2.94
C THR A 937 12.49 14.76 4.26
N ILE A 938 12.48 15.68 5.23
CA ILE A 938 11.88 15.45 6.56
C ILE A 938 10.39 15.13 6.46
N PRO A 939 9.55 15.92 5.77
CA PRO A 939 8.11 15.63 5.72
C PRO A 939 7.80 14.29 5.05
N SER A 940 8.47 13.98 3.94
CA SER A 940 8.27 12.71 3.22
C SER A 940 8.73 11.51 4.06
N LEU A 941 9.88 11.65 4.73
CA LEU A 941 10.42 10.61 5.59
C LEU A 941 9.53 10.38 6.82
N LEU A 942 9.11 11.46 7.51
CA LEU A 942 8.23 11.36 8.69
C LEU A 942 6.87 10.76 8.33
N ALA A 943 6.29 11.10 7.17
CA ALA A 943 5.04 10.49 6.71
C ALA A 943 5.16 8.97 6.55
N ALA A 944 6.33 8.48 6.11
CA ALA A 944 6.59 7.05 5.95
C ALA A 944 6.90 6.34 7.29
N ILE A 945 7.70 6.95 8.16
CA ILE A 945 8.20 6.27 9.39
C ILE A 945 7.39 6.57 10.65
N ALA A 946 6.52 7.57 10.68
CA ALA A 946 5.77 7.95 11.89
C ALA A 946 5.02 6.78 12.58
N PRO A 947 4.33 5.87 11.84
CA PRO A 947 3.73 4.68 12.44
C PRO A 947 4.73 3.80 13.19
N MET A 948 5.94 3.66 12.64
CA MET A 948 7.01 2.83 13.21
C MET A 948 7.67 3.53 14.41
N LEU A 949 7.76 4.86 14.39
CA LEU A 949 8.20 5.64 15.55
C LEU A 949 7.22 5.51 16.71
N ILE A 950 5.90 5.54 16.47
CA ILE A 950 4.88 5.25 17.50
C ILE A 950 5.07 3.84 18.05
N GLY A 951 5.31 2.87 17.17
CA GLY A 951 5.67 1.50 17.56
C GLY A 951 6.90 1.44 18.46
N GLN A 952 7.91 2.30 18.25
CA GLN A 952 9.10 2.37 19.11
C GLN A 952 8.77 2.83 20.53
N PHE A 953 7.88 3.82 20.71
CA PHE A 953 7.44 4.24 22.04
C PHE A 953 6.61 3.14 22.73
N VAL A 954 5.71 2.50 22.00
CA VAL A 954 4.92 1.35 22.51
C VAL A 954 5.83 0.18 22.91
N GLY A 955 6.86 -0.09 22.11
CA GLY A 955 7.87 -1.11 22.40
C GLY A 955 8.69 -0.76 23.64
N ALA A 956 9.13 0.50 23.78
CA ALA A 956 9.89 0.96 24.94
C ALA A 956 9.09 0.85 26.26
N PHE A 957 7.79 1.19 26.23
CA PHE A 957 6.88 1.05 27.37
C PHE A 957 6.77 -0.39 27.88
N ASN A 958 6.84 -1.37 26.95
CA ASN A 958 6.72 -2.80 27.25
C ASN A 958 8.06 -3.55 27.18
N ASN A 959 9.21 -2.85 27.27
CA ASN A 959 10.53 -3.47 27.07
C ASN A 959 11.03 -4.21 28.32
N PHE A 960 10.44 -5.38 28.56
CA PHE A 960 10.80 -6.25 29.68
C PHE A 960 12.26 -6.71 29.66
N THR A 961 12.76 -7.11 28.47
CA THR A 961 14.01 -7.85 28.31
C THR A 961 15.22 -7.14 28.90
N ILE A 962 15.39 -5.84 28.63
CA ILE A 962 16.57 -5.10 29.12
C ILE A 962 16.53 -4.92 30.65
N ILE A 963 15.35 -4.62 31.20
CA ILE A 963 15.19 -4.45 32.65
C ILE A 963 15.46 -5.77 33.37
N ALA A 964 14.86 -6.86 32.90
CA ALA A 964 14.98 -8.18 33.51
C ALA A 964 16.42 -8.73 33.44
N LEU A 965 17.08 -8.63 32.28
CA LEU A 965 18.41 -9.23 32.08
C LEU A 965 19.52 -8.37 32.68
N PHE A 966 19.49 -7.04 32.49
CA PHE A 966 20.52 -6.15 33.02
C PHE A 966 20.34 -5.99 34.54
N SER A 967 19.28 -5.29 34.96
CA SER A 967 19.08 -4.83 36.34
C SER A 967 18.27 -5.77 37.24
N GLY A 968 17.44 -6.67 36.68
CA GLY A 968 16.43 -7.41 37.46
C GLY A 968 15.39 -6.53 38.15
N GLY A 969 15.25 -5.26 37.73
CA GLY A 969 14.44 -4.23 38.40
C GLY A 969 15.15 -3.51 39.56
N GLY A 970 16.36 -3.92 39.93
CA GLY A 970 17.11 -3.36 41.05
C GLY A 970 17.78 -2.01 40.75
N PRO A 971 18.36 -1.36 41.79
CA PRO A 971 18.38 -1.77 43.19
C PRO A 971 17.02 -1.55 43.87
N SER A 972 16.81 -2.16 45.02
CA SER A 972 15.59 -2.00 45.82
C SER A 972 15.46 -0.58 46.37
N TYR A 973 14.23 -0.11 46.61
CA TYR A 973 14.02 1.13 47.35
C TYR A 973 14.49 0.99 48.80
N GLN A 974 15.00 2.08 49.38
CA GLN A 974 15.34 2.14 50.81
C GLN A 974 14.13 1.85 51.70
N THR A 975 12.93 2.26 51.26
CA THR A 975 11.64 1.94 51.88
C THR A 975 10.81 1.08 50.91
N PRO A 976 11.00 -0.26 50.93
CA PRO A 976 10.24 -1.16 50.07
C PRO A 976 8.78 -1.24 50.52
N THR A 977 7.86 -1.42 49.57
CA THR A 977 6.46 -1.76 49.87
C THR A 977 6.27 -3.28 49.84
N VAL A 978 5.09 -3.75 50.28
CA VAL A 978 4.69 -5.16 50.17
C VAL A 978 4.58 -5.65 48.72
N PHE A 979 4.54 -4.73 47.74
CA PHE A 979 4.46 -5.06 46.32
C PHE A 979 5.82 -5.19 45.62
N GLY A 980 6.93 -5.10 46.36
CA GLY A 980 8.26 -5.51 45.87
C GLY A 980 8.77 -4.78 44.62
N GLU A 981 8.31 -3.55 44.35
CA GLU A 981 8.79 -2.79 43.19
C GLU A 981 10.25 -2.37 43.36
N GLY A 982 11.06 -2.51 42.31
CA GLY A 982 12.44 -2.05 42.29
C GLY A 982 12.59 -0.66 41.66
N THR A 983 13.73 0.00 41.87
CA THR A 983 13.92 1.40 41.41
C THR A 983 13.97 1.56 39.90
N THR A 984 14.29 0.48 39.16
CA THR A 984 14.35 0.47 37.69
C THR A 984 13.23 -0.34 37.05
N ASP A 985 12.31 -0.88 37.85
CA ASP A 985 11.17 -1.63 37.33
C ASP A 985 10.23 -0.74 36.52
N ILE A 986 9.92 -1.21 35.33
CA ILE A 986 8.85 -0.66 34.50
C ILE A 986 7.56 -1.48 34.71
N VAL A 987 6.42 -0.98 34.27
CA VAL A 987 5.11 -1.63 34.50
C VAL A 987 5.14 -3.13 34.20
N ILE A 988 5.67 -3.53 33.04
CA ILE A 988 5.69 -4.95 32.66
C ILE A 988 6.67 -5.80 33.50
N SER A 989 7.82 -5.26 33.94
CA SER A 989 8.77 -6.02 34.76
C SER A 989 8.27 -6.17 36.20
N TRP A 990 7.56 -5.17 36.71
CA TRP A 990 6.89 -5.24 38.00
C TRP A 990 5.71 -6.23 37.97
N VAL A 991 4.87 -6.17 36.93
CA VAL A 991 3.79 -7.14 36.68
C VAL A 991 4.34 -8.57 36.62
N TYR A 992 5.48 -8.77 35.97
CA TYR A 992 6.12 -10.09 35.93
C TYR A 992 6.47 -10.63 37.32
N LYS A 993 7.01 -9.78 38.22
CA LYS A 993 7.31 -10.19 39.61
C LYS A 993 6.06 -10.56 40.40
N LEU A 994 4.96 -9.83 40.19
CA LEU A 994 3.66 -10.13 40.81
C LEU A 994 3.06 -11.43 40.24
N ALA A 995 3.19 -11.66 38.93
CA ALA A 995 2.66 -12.86 38.28
C ALA A 995 3.52 -14.12 38.52
N SER A 996 4.82 -13.98 38.78
CA SER A 996 5.73 -15.11 38.98
C SER A 996 5.68 -15.70 40.41
N GLY A 997 4.83 -15.18 41.29
CA GLY A 997 4.75 -15.61 42.70
C GLY A 997 5.96 -15.18 43.55
N ALA A 998 6.81 -14.28 43.03
CA ALA A 998 7.94 -13.74 43.79
C ALA A 998 7.46 -12.83 44.94
N ILE A 999 6.26 -12.26 44.80
CA ILE A 999 5.61 -11.41 45.78
C ILE A 999 4.33 -12.12 46.23
N LYS A 1000 4.17 -12.37 47.52
CA LYS A 1000 3.05 -13.15 48.07
C LYS A 1000 1.98 -12.23 48.66
N VAL A 1001 1.12 -11.70 47.79
CA VAL A 1001 -0.09 -10.96 48.19
C VAL A 1001 -1.32 -11.77 47.78
N GLU A 1002 -2.42 -11.68 48.54
CA GLU A 1002 -3.63 -12.42 48.22
C GLU A 1002 -4.19 -12.02 46.84
N GLY A 1003 -4.23 -12.97 45.90
CA GLY A 1003 -4.67 -12.72 44.53
C GLY A 1003 -3.64 -11.91 43.71
N ASP A 1004 -2.36 -11.95 44.07
CA ASP A 1004 -1.21 -11.38 43.35
C ASP A 1004 -1.24 -11.64 41.84
N GLN A 1005 -1.49 -12.86 41.39
CA GLN A 1005 -1.48 -13.21 39.97
C GLN A 1005 -2.69 -12.62 39.22
N ALA A 1006 -3.89 -12.66 39.82
CA ALA A 1006 -5.08 -12.00 39.28
C ALA A 1006 -4.92 -10.47 39.27
N PHE A 1007 -4.30 -9.89 40.29
CA PHE A 1007 -3.95 -8.47 40.35
C PHE A 1007 -2.92 -8.09 39.27
N ALA A 1008 -1.90 -8.91 39.05
CA ALA A 1008 -0.93 -8.73 37.96
C ALA A 1008 -1.61 -8.77 36.60
N ALA A 1009 -2.58 -9.67 36.40
CA ALA A 1009 -3.37 -9.75 35.18
C ALA A 1009 -4.27 -8.51 34.98
N ALA A 1010 -4.83 -7.94 36.05
CA ALA A 1010 -5.55 -6.67 36.03
C ALA A 1010 -4.64 -5.50 35.59
N LEU A 1011 -3.45 -5.39 36.21
CA LEU A 1011 -2.44 -4.39 35.85
C LEU A 1011 -1.98 -4.54 34.40
N THR A 1012 -1.75 -5.77 33.94
CA THR A 1012 -1.42 -6.08 32.54
C THR A 1012 -2.50 -5.59 31.59
N THR A 1013 -3.77 -5.83 31.94
CA THR A 1013 -4.93 -5.42 31.14
C THR A 1013 -5.01 -3.90 31.02
N ILE A 1014 -4.83 -3.18 32.12
CA ILE A 1014 -4.83 -1.71 32.13
C ILE A 1014 -3.66 -1.16 31.31
N ALA A 1015 -2.46 -1.70 31.53
CA ALA A 1015 -1.25 -1.28 30.83
C ALA A 1015 -1.35 -1.53 29.31
N ALA A 1016 -1.82 -2.72 28.91
CA ALA A 1016 -2.07 -3.07 27.52
C ALA A 1016 -3.16 -2.18 26.91
N GLY A 1017 -4.27 -1.94 27.63
CA GLY A 1017 -5.34 -1.04 27.19
C GLY A 1017 -4.86 0.39 26.94
N LEU A 1018 -4.05 0.94 27.86
CA LEU A 1018 -3.43 2.26 27.71
C LEU A 1018 -2.47 2.30 26.52
N SER A 1019 -1.61 1.29 26.38
CA SER A 1019 -0.68 1.14 25.26
C SER A 1019 -1.42 1.08 23.91
N ILE A 1020 -2.47 0.25 23.83
CA ILE A 1020 -3.34 0.13 22.64
C ILE A 1020 -4.02 1.46 22.34
N ALA A 1021 -4.63 2.13 23.32
CA ALA A 1021 -5.32 3.39 23.11
C ALA A 1021 -4.38 4.49 22.56
N VAL A 1022 -3.17 4.59 23.13
CA VAL A 1022 -2.14 5.53 22.66
C VAL A 1022 -1.67 5.16 21.26
N ALA A 1023 -1.39 3.88 21.00
CA ALA A 1023 -0.96 3.39 19.70
C ALA A 1023 -2.02 3.64 18.62
N SER A 1024 -3.26 3.23 18.85
CA SER A 1024 -4.40 3.41 17.94
C SER A 1024 -4.61 4.89 17.61
N ARG A 1025 -4.59 5.77 18.62
CA ARG A 1025 -4.70 7.23 18.38
C ARG A 1025 -3.54 7.77 17.56
N GLY A 1026 -2.32 7.28 17.81
CA GLY A 1026 -1.14 7.62 17.04
C GLY A 1026 -1.25 7.17 15.58
N PHE A 1027 -1.62 5.90 15.35
CA PHE A 1027 -1.78 5.33 14.01
C PHE A 1027 -2.88 6.02 13.21
N ILE A 1028 -4.05 6.27 13.81
CA ILE A 1028 -5.17 6.98 13.15
C ILE A 1028 -4.72 8.37 12.69
N ARG A 1029 -4.02 9.12 13.56
CA ARG A 1029 -3.51 10.46 13.20
C ARG A 1029 -2.39 10.43 12.16
N ALA A 1030 -1.57 9.38 12.16
CA ALA A 1030 -0.51 9.23 11.15
C ALA A 1030 -1.11 8.88 9.78
N MET A 1031 -2.13 8.03 9.74
CA MET A 1031 -2.83 7.63 8.51
C MET A 1031 -3.61 8.80 7.91
N SER A 1032 -4.31 9.59 8.73
CA SER A 1032 -5.05 10.78 8.29
C SER A 1032 -4.20 11.94 7.76
N ARG A 1033 -2.86 11.83 7.85
CA ARG A 1033 -1.92 12.81 7.26
C ARG A 1033 -1.31 12.31 5.94
N ARG A 1034 -1.45 11.01 5.65
CA ARG A 1034 -0.95 10.37 4.43
C ARG A 1034 -1.97 10.45 3.31
N ASP A 1035 -3.25 10.34 3.66
CA ASP A 1035 -4.40 10.69 2.82
C ASP A 1035 -4.64 12.21 2.85
#